data_AF-W6Y287-F1
#
_entry.id   AF-W6Y287-F1
#
_cell.length_a   1.000
_cell.length_b   1.000
_cell.length_c   1.000
_cell.angle_alpha   90.00
_cell.angle_beta   90.00
_cell.angle_gamma   90.00
#
_symmetry.space_group_name_H-M   'P 1'
#
loop_
_entity.id
_entity.type
_entity.pdbx_description
1 polymer ?
#
loop_
_entity_poly.entity_id
_entity_poly.type
_entity_poly.pdbx_seq_one_letter_code
_entity_poly.pdbx_strand_id
1 'polypeptide(L)'
;MKLYPDILAMAAIFASNVVAFDPSIFNTSDPKPWGFFVDNIIYKPTGNESMTYPRYTELDDGTIIATTWLLGHTPGYQPIFESKDGGAKWKHISNLNSIDGLGINNQPALTVLTEAMGGYAAGTILASGNVWGKNFSRIDLYASRDTARTWEFAIWEPYLLQYKGELIAYYSDERDPNHSQKLSHQVSSDLKTWGPVVDDVAYDEVADRSGMTVVTYIPPIKKWILVHEQGFGKTVFGVNYPVYYVLADSPVEFGDNVGQPIVIDDRAPGSSPYVVWSSHGGPNGTIVVSDASDSQVFTNTHGGAVDKWEKHATPAAVVYSRAIQILKNRPEHLLIYGGERYSTFTQGSGLPFSATVVNLTEAPTRSRNKEVKKKRRGRPPGSRNSAIGSKPAPKPGTAKKRKPSAKQQPQEAEDELSLIEPAPSNQPKPRKRKADDTAAAAAEPEAQSRKEYLRLEAKSRRITRDQVDKWPEISPQVLEQILAVVRNAKKDTAETQRDERKVMAAYNTLNPLVRRLSRQLAESRIPPQAKDIHFNIDKLTERNAQVSREVTTARHSKQLLSEQIKIAEHLLSKDEEYLELMKKNAKTWRTEWKHQRKHGRLHPLLQPGDEVTTDGDGPEDIGLKPQSTVDLSSLDSPDSDLGPVLEQLKRSLKNMQSNHTQVEGLDTAIGNAQAALDDVLFRHANAAQYANL
;
A
#
# COMPACT_ATOMS: atom_id res chain seq x y z
N MET A 1 35.74 -29.63 37.27
CA MET A 1 35.56 -29.55 38.74
C MET A 1 35.00 -28.16 39.04
N LYS A 2 33.77 -28.05 39.57
CA LYS A 2 33.08 -26.82 40.10
C LYS A 2 33.10 -25.56 39.18
N LEU A 3 32.04 -25.10 38.50
CA LEU A 3 30.71 -24.62 38.97
C LEU A 3 30.77 -23.65 40.16
N TYR A 4 30.54 -22.33 39.94
CA TYR A 4 29.31 -21.57 40.27
C TYR A 4 29.45 -20.05 39.88
N PRO A 5 28.44 -19.15 40.06
CA PRO A 5 28.05 -18.22 38.99
C PRO A 5 28.33 -16.72 39.31
N ASP A 6 27.99 -15.83 38.39
CA ASP A 6 27.10 -14.69 38.70
C ASP A 6 26.61 -14.00 37.41
N ILE A 7 25.32 -14.17 37.10
CA ILE A 7 24.58 -13.37 36.11
C ILE A 7 23.40 -12.78 36.85
N LEU A 8 23.45 -11.48 37.18
CA LEU A 8 22.24 -10.72 37.47
C LEU A 8 22.43 -9.21 37.23
N ALA A 9 21.40 -8.61 36.63
CA ALA A 9 21.05 -7.19 36.71
C ALA A 9 22.06 -6.13 36.21
N MET A 10 22.06 -5.90 34.90
CA MET A 10 22.02 -4.53 34.35
C MET A 10 21.06 -4.46 33.16
N ALA A 11 19.75 -4.50 33.45
CA ALA A 11 18.73 -4.13 32.48
C ALA A 11 18.69 -2.60 32.38
N ALA A 12 19.42 -2.03 31.43
CA ALA A 12 19.39 -0.60 31.16
C ALA A 12 17.98 -0.19 30.68
N ILE A 13 17.39 0.78 31.38
CA ILE A 13 16.02 1.25 31.12
C ILE A 13 16.02 2.09 29.84
N PHE A 14 15.70 1.46 28.71
CA PHE A 14 15.12 2.19 27.58
C PHE A 14 13.65 2.44 27.88
N ALA A 15 13.34 3.69 28.26
CA ALA A 15 11.96 4.14 28.43
C ALA A 15 11.31 4.36 27.06
N SER A 16 10.89 3.28 26.40
CA SER A 16 9.97 3.37 25.26
C SER A 16 8.73 4.15 25.69
N ASN A 17 8.31 5.16 24.93
CA ASN A 17 7.06 5.88 25.17
C ASN A 17 5.85 5.04 24.69
N VAL A 18 5.76 3.78 25.14
CA VAL A 18 4.53 2.99 24.98
C VAL A 18 3.49 3.60 25.91
N VAL A 19 2.51 4.26 25.30
CA VAL A 19 1.35 4.77 26.01
C VAL A 19 0.45 3.58 26.35
N ALA A 20 0.67 3.00 27.52
CA ALA A 20 -0.03 1.80 27.98
C ALA A 20 -1.47 2.12 28.41
N PHE A 21 -2.44 1.46 27.78
CA PHE A 21 -3.78 1.31 28.35
C PHE A 21 -3.69 0.51 29.65
N ASP A 22 -4.47 0.89 30.66
CA ASP A 22 -4.61 0.12 31.89
C ASP A 22 -5.54 -1.09 31.64
N PRO A 23 -5.04 -2.35 31.68
CA PRO A 23 -5.86 -3.53 31.42
C PRO A 23 -6.98 -3.71 32.44
N SER A 24 -6.89 -3.09 33.62
CA SER A 24 -7.89 -3.22 34.70
C SER A 24 -9.17 -2.41 34.46
N ILE A 25 -9.20 -1.55 33.45
CA ILE A 25 -10.40 -0.79 33.04
C ILE A 25 -11.35 -1.66 32.20
N PHE A 26 -10.83 -2.67 31.48
CA PHE A 26 -11.63 -3.59 30.67
C PHE A 26 -12.30 -4.66 31.53
N ASN A 27 -13.36 -4.24 32.22
CA ASN A 27 -14.22 -5.14 32.98
C ASN A 27 -14.85 -6.18 32.04
N THR A 28 -14.69 -7.47 32.35
CA THR A 28 -15.26 -8.61 31.61
C THR A 28 -16.78 -8.78 31.86
N SER A 29 -17.50 -7.67 31.94
CA SER A 29 -18.96 -7.64 31.94
C SER A 29 -19.50 -7.91 30.53
N ASP A 30 -20.64 -8.59 30.45
CA ASP A 30 -21.34 -8.85 29.18
C ASP A 30 -21.40 -7.61 28.28
N PRO A 31 -21.13 -7.74 26.97
CA PRO A 31 -21.18 -6.64 26.01
C PRO A 31 -22.50 -5.85 26.12
N LYS A 32 -22.37 -4.57 26.46
CA LYS A 32 -23.52 -3.67 26.57
C LYS A 32 -23.75 -2.96 25.24
N PRO A 33 -25.01 -2.75 24.83
CA PRO A 33 -25.36 -1.90 23.68
C PRO A 33 -24.57 -0.59 23.68
N TRP A 34 -23.77 -0.40 22.63
CA TRP A 34 -22.90 0.76 22.43
C TRP A 34 -21.89 1.04 23.57
N GLY A 35 -21.50 0.01 24.31
CA GLY A 35 -20.44 0.07 25.31
C GLY A 35 -19.06 -0.26 24.73
N PHE A 36 -18.05 -0.25 25.61
CA PHE A 36 -16.71 -0.75 25.34
C PHE A 36 -16.60 -2.19 25.87
N PHE A 37 -15.98 -3.08 25.10
CA PHE A 37 -15.82 -4.51 25.42
C PHE A 37 -14.68 -5.13 24.61
N VAL A 38 -14.20 -6.30 25.02
CA VAL A 38 -13.06 -6.99 24.39
C VAL A 38 -13.48 -8.39 23.95
N ASP A 39 -13.04 -8.81 22.77
CA ASP A 39 -13.22 -10.15 22.18
C ASP A 39 -14.66 -10.68 22.22
N ASN A 40 -15.64 -9.82 21.93
CA ASN A 40 -17.03 -10.27 21.77
C ASN A 40 -17.16 -11.13 20.51
N ILE A 41 -17.64 -12.37 20.65
CA ILE A 41 -17.67 -13.34 19.55
C ILE A 41 -18.82 -13.02 18.59
N ILE A 42 -18.49 -12.76 17.33
CA ILE A 42 -19.43 -12.67 16.20
C ILE A 42 -19.78 -14.07 15.72
N TYR A 43 -18.76 -14.89 15.50
CA TYR A 43 -18.89 -16.29 15.08
C TYR A 43 -17.73 -17.13 15.62
N LYS A 44 -18.03 -18.38 15.99
CA LYS A 44 -17.04 -19.35 16.44
C LYS A 44 -16.89 -20.46 15.40
N PRO A 45 -15.74 -20.57 14.72
CA PRO A 45 -15.44 -21.66 13.80
C PRO A 45 -15.62 -23.06 14.40
N THR A 46 -16.01 -23.99 13.54
CA THR A 46 -16.29 -25.39 13.83
C THR A 46 -15.54 -26.30 12.85
N GLY A 47 -15.15 -27.50 13.29
CA GLY A 47 -14.44 -28.45 12.43
C GLY A 47 -13.10 -27.90 11.91
N ASN A 48 -13.00 -27.72 10.59
CA ASN A 48 -11.84 -27.18 9.87
C ASN A 48 -12.04 -25.70 9.44
N GLU A 49 -13.08 -25.03 9.93
CA GLU A 49 -13.33 -23.62 9.60
C GLU A 49 -12.23 -22.71 10.16
N SER A 50 -11.94 -21.64 9.41
CA SER A 50 -11.08 -20.54 9.83
C SER A 50 -11.60 -19.23 9.23
N MET A 51 -11.36 -18.11 9.90
CA MET A 51 -11.93 -16.80 9.51
C MET A 51 -10.88 -15.70 9.60
N THR A 52 -10.68 -14.97 8.50
CA THR A 52 -9.74 -13.84 8.41
C THR A 52 -10.26 -12.77 7.45
N TYR A 53 -9.52 -11.69 7.20
CA TYR A 53 -9.94 -10.64 6.27
C TYR A 53 -11.35 -10.06 6.60
N PRO A 54 -11.58 -9.59 7.83
CA PRO A 54 -12.89 -9.07 8.23
C PRO A 54 -13.22 -7.79 7.45
N ARG A 55 -14.50 -7.56 7.13
CA ARG A 55 -15.01 -6.32 6.53
C ARG A 55 -16.39 -5.99 7.06
N TYR A 56 -16.76 -4.72 6.96
CA TYR A 56 -18.03 -4.22 7.44
C TYR A 56 -18.56 -3.07 6.57
N THR A 57 -19.83 -2.74 6.75
CA THR A 57 -20.40 -1.44 6.40
C THR A 57 -21.41 -1.01 7.48
N GLU A 58 -21.61 0.28 7.68
CA GLU A 58 -22.55 0.84 8.65
C GLU A 58 -23.65 1.62 7.94
N LEU A 59 -24.91 1.22 8.15
CA LEU A 59 -26.08 1.87 7.57
C LEU A 59 -26.40 3.16 8.33
N ASP A 60 -27.25 4.01 7.75
CA ASP A 60 -27.54 5.33 8.35
C ASP A 60 -28.40 5.24 9.63
N ASP A 61 -29.06 4.11 9.88
CA ASP A 61 -29.72 3.80 11.16
C ASP A 61 -28.75 3.28 12.24
N GLY A 62 -27.45 3.17 11.95
CA GLY A 62 -26.44 2.61 12.84
C GLY A 62 -26.38 1.08 12.86
N THR A 63 -27.13 0.38 11.99
CA THR A 63 -26.96 -1.07 11.80
C THR A 63 -25.60 -1.35 11.18
N ILE A 64 -24.82 -2.24 11.80
CA ILE A 64 -23.53 -2.71 11.29
C ILE A 64 -23.75 -4.05 10.59
N ILE A 65 -23.33 -4.15 9.34
CA ILE A 65 -23.29 -5.40 8.57
C ILE A 65 -21.83 -5.81 8.42
N ALA A 66 -21.48 -7.04 8.81
CA ALA A 66 -20.12 -7.54 8.79
C ALA A 66 -20.00 -8.89 8.06
N THR A 67 -18.83 -9.12 7.46
CA THR A 67 -18.46 -10.33 6.74
C THR A 67 -16.98 -10.64 6.97
N THR A 68 -16.54 -11.82 6.55
CA THR A 68 -15.17 -12.33 6.75
C THR A 68 -14.86 -13.39 5.70
N TRP A 69 -13.59 -13.56 5.36
CA TRP A 69 -13.14 -14.68 4.54
C TRP A 69 -13.21 -15.96 5.38
N LEU A 70 -14.29 -16.71 5.21
CA LEU A 70 -14.51 -18.04 5.79
C LEU A 70 -13.83 -19.11 4.93
N LEU A 71 -13.03 -19.97 5.55
CA LEU A 71 -12.44 -21.18 4.96
C LEU A 71 -13.12 -22.43 5.54
N GLY A 72 -12.89 -23.59 4.92
CA GLY A 72 -13.44 -24.89 5.35
C GLY A 72 -14.61 -25.41 4.52
N HIS A 73 -15.20 -24.58 3.64
CA HIS A 73 -16.37 -24.90 2.81
C HIS A 73 -16.03 -24.96 1.31
N THR A 74 -16.69 -25.89 0.60
CA THR A 74 -16.59 -26.04 -0.86
C THR A 74 -17.98 -26.25 -1.47
N PRO A 75 -18.48 -25.35 -2.34
CA PRO A 75 -17.90 -24.04 -2.66
C PRO A 75 -17.91 -23.10 -1.45
N GLY A 76 -16.96 -22.16 -1.41
CA GLY A 76 -16.86 -21.19 -0.32
C GLY A 76 -17.83 -20.02 -0.49
N TYR A 77 -18.39 -19.53 0.61
CA TYR A 77 -19.38 -18.45 0.65
C TYR A 77 -18.99 -17.40 1.69
N GLN A 78 -19.53 -16.18 1.57
CA GLN A 78 -19.34 -15.16 2.61
C GLN A 78 -20.50 -15.21 3.61
N PRO A 79 -20.27 -15.49 4.91
CA PRO A 79 -21.29 -15.40 5.94
C PRO A 79 -21.52 -13.94 6.33
N ILE A 80 -22.79 -13.51 6.34
CA ILE A 80 -23.16 -12.13 6.66
C ILE A 80 -23.78 -12.03 8.05
N PHE A 81 -23.26 -11.12 8.85
CA PHE A 81 -23.68 -10.86 10.23
C PHE A 81 -24.20 -9.43 10.40
N GLU A 82 -25.16 -9.26 11.30
CA GLU A 82 -25.80 -7.97 11.64
C GLU A 82 -25.65 -7.68 13.14
N SER A 83 -25.34 -6.42 13.46
CA SER A 83 -25.51 -5.85 14.80
C SER A 83 -26.32 -4.54 14.73
N LYS A 84 -27.18 -4.30 15.72
CA LYS A 84 -27.99 -3.08 15.87
C LYS A 84 -27.69 -2.32 17.17
N ASP A 85 -26.64 -2.72 17.87
CA ASP A 85 -26.32 -2.26 19.22
C ASP A 85 -24.83 -1.98 19.41
N GLY A 86 -24.17 -1.47 18.36
CA GLY A 86 -22.75 -1.09 18.39
C GLY A 86 -21.80 -2.29 18.50
N GLY A 87 -22.18 -3.45 17.95
CA GLY A 87 -21.39 -4.68 17.98
C GLY A 87 -21.50 -5.50 19.27
N ALA A 88 -22.43 -5.16 20.17
CA ALA A 88 -22.61 -5.88 21.44
C ALA A 88 -23.31 -7.24 21.24
N LYS A 89 -24.22 -7.33 20.27
CA LYS A 89 -24.83 -8.58 19.82
C LYS A 89 -24.74 -8.68 18.31
N TRP A 90 -24.50 -9.91 17.86
CA TRP A 90 -24.41 -10.26 16.45
C TRP A 90 -25.41 -11.36 16.11
N LYS A 91 -25.95 -11.30 14.90
CA LYS A 91 -26.82 -12.32 14.34
C LYS A 91 -26.39 -12.63 12.92
N HIS A 92 -26.24 -13.91 12.60
CA HIS A 92 -26.13 -14.36 11.20
C HIS A 92 -27.46 -14.12 10.46
N ILE A 93 -27.40 -13.48 9.29
CA ILE A 93 -28.59 -13.02 8.55
C ILE A 93 -28.72 -13.59 7.13
N SER A 94 -27.61 -13.90 6.45
CA SER A 94 -27.59 -14.50 5.11
C SER A 94 -26.21 -15.05 4.76
N ASN A 95 -26.12 -15.78 3.64
CA ASN A 95 -24.86 -16.16 3.02
C ASN A 95 -24.83 -15.62 1.58
N LEU A 96 -23.76 -14.93 1.20
CA LEU A 96 -23.49 -14.59 -0.19
C LEU A 96 -22.77 -15.76 -0.87
N ASN A 97 -23.35 -16.25 -1.98
CA ASN A 97 -22.83 -17.35 -2.78
C ASN A 97 -22.58 -16.85 -4.21
N SER A 98 -21.60 -17.44 -4.92
CA SER A 98 -21.39 -17.14 -6.33
C SER A 98 -22.54 -17.68 -7.20
N ILE A 99 -22.96 -16.91 -8.20
CA ILE A 99 -23.98 -17.26 -9.19
C ILE A 99 -23.58 -18.48 -10.06
N ASP A 100 -22.28 -18.71 -10.24
CA ASP A 100 -21.73 -19.86 -10.98
C ASP A 100 -21.35 -21.06 -10.07
N GLY A 101 -21.56 -20.94 -8.75
CA GLY A 101 -21.28 -22.00 -7.79
C GLY A 101 -19.79 -22.29 -7.55
N LEU A 102 -18.85 -21.48 -8.05
CA LEU A 102 -17.41 -21.68 -7.83
C LEU A 102 -16.95 -21.27 -6.42
N GLY A 103 -17.59 -20.24 -5.86
CA GLY A 103 -17.33 -19.72 -4.51
C GLY A 103 -16.75 -18.30 -4.50
N ILE A 104 -17.06 -17.52 -3.47
CA ILE A 104 -16.84 -16.06 -3.40
C ILE A 104 -16.32 -15.58 -2.03
N ASN A 105 -15.87 -16.49 -1.19
CA ASN A 105 -15.41 -16.20 0.18
C ASN A 105 -14.13 -15.34 0.24
N ASN A 106 -13.34 -15.28 -0.84
CA ASN A 106 -12.01 -14.70 -0.83
C ASN A 106 -12.06 -13.17 -0.91
N GLN A 107 -11.25 -12.50 -0.09
CA GLN A 107 -11.05 -11.05 -0.12
C GLN A 107 -12.37 -10.25 -0.18
N PRO A 108 -13.31 -10.46 0.77
CA PRO A 108 -14.61 -9.80 0.73
C PRO A 108 -14.48 -8.26 0.79
N ALA A 109 -15.51 -7.56 0.35
CA ALA A 109 -15.72 -6.14 0.59
C ALA A 109 -17.22 -5.83 0.76
N LEU A 110 -17.56 -4.85 1.59
CA LEU A 110 -18.92 -4.35 1.80
C LEU A 110 -18.93 -2.84 1.70
N THR A 111 -19.98 -2.28 1.10
CA THR A 111 -20.30 -0.85 1.19
C THR A 111 -21.82 -0.64 1.13
N VAL A 112 -22.29 0.56 1.47
CA VAL A 112 -23.69 0.97 1.31
C VAL A 112 -23.73 2.20 0.42
N LEU A 113 -24.63 2.20 -0.57
CA LEU A 113 -24.83 3.36 -1.44
C LEU A 113 -25.43 4.52 -0.64
N THR A 114 -24.77 5.67 -0.65
CA THR A 114 -25.24 6.91 -0.02
C THR A 114 -26.18 7.69 -0.93
N GLU A 115 -26.05 7.54 -2.25
CA GLU A 115 -26.95 8.06 -3.27
C GLU A 115 -27.39 6.97 -4.27
N ALA A 116 -28.52 7.16 -4.95
CA ALA A 116 -29.02 6.19 -5.91
C ALA A 116 -28.19 6.19 -7.21
N MET A 117 -27.75 5.02 -7.66
CA MET A 117 -26.98 4.87 -8.91
C MET A 117 -27.15 3.49 -9.55
N GLY A 118 -26.89 3.37 -10.86
CA GLY A 118 -26.96 2.08 -11.59
C GLY A 118 -28.30 1.33 -11.57
N GLY A 119 -29.41 1.99 -11.19
CA GLY A 119 -30.71 1.33 -10.95
C GLY A 119 -30.88 0.75 -9.53
N TYR A 120 -29.98 1.07 -8.62
CA TYR A 120 -30.03 0.77 -7.20
C TYR A 120 -30.30 2.05 -6.41
N ALA A 121 -31.10 1.94 -5.34
CA ALA A 121 -31.43 3.07 -4.49
C ALA A 121 -30.33 3.33 -3.45
N ALA A 122 -30.28 4.55 -2.89
CA ALA A 122 -29.55 4.79 -1.65
C ALA A 122 -30.02 3.80 -0.56
N GLY A 123 -29.09 3.35 0.28
CA GLY A 123 -29.31 2.28 1.26
C GLY A 123 -29.17 0.86 0.69
N THR A 124 -29.00 0.68 -0.63
CA THR A 124 -28.60 -0.63 -1.20
C THR A 124 -27.21 -0.99 -0.69
N ILE A 125 -27.06 -2.21 -0.17
CA ILE A 125 -25.77 -2.74 0.26
C ILE A 125 -25.13 -3.43 -0.93
N LEU A 126 -23.87 -3.09 -1.21
CA LEU A 126 -23.05 -3.78 -2.19
C LEU A 126 -22.05 -4.69 -1.49
N ALA A 127 -21.90 -5.92 -1.99
CA ALA A 127 -20.91 -6.89 -1.53
C ALA A 127 -20.08 -7.39 -2.70
N SER A 128 -18.76 -7.47 -2.51
CA SER A 128 -17.84 -7.99 -3.49
C SER A 128 -16.95 -9.08 -2.89
N GLY A 129 -16.39 -9.92 -3.75
CA GLY A 129 -15.44 -10.96 -3.39
C GLY A 129 -14.79 -11.54 -4.63
N ASN A 130 -13.65 -12.20 -4.43
CA ASN A 130 -12.88 -12.80 -5.52
C ASN A 130 -13.30 -14.27 -5.73
N VAL A 131 -13.70 -14.59 -6.95
CA VAL A 131 -14.04 -15.92 -7.43
C VAL A 131 -12.83 -16.51 -8.15
N TRP A 132 -12.31 -17.62 -7.66
CA TRP A 132 -11.15 -18.31 -8.23
C TRP A 132 -11.58 -19.53 -9.05
N GLY A 133 -11.42 -19.43 -10.36
CA GLY A 133 -11.52 -20.56 -11.28
C GLY A 133 -10.17 -21.24 -11.48
N LYS A 134 -10.16 -22.33 -12.25
CA LYS A 134 -8.96 -23.16 -12.47
C LYS A 134 -7.76 -22.37 -13.04
N ASN A 135 -8.03 -21.41 -13.93
CA ASN A 135 -7.04 -20.61 -14.66
C ASN A 135 -7.36 -19.10 -14.64
N PHE A 136 -8.24 -18.64 -13.73
CA PHE A 136 -8.64 -17.23 -13.66
C PHE A 136 -8.99 -16.83 -12.23
N SER A 137 -8.78 -15.56 -11.90
CA SER A 137 -9.50 -14.88 -10.83
C SER A 137 -10.45 -13.87 -11.47
N ARG A 138 -11.60 -13.64 -10.82
CA ARG A 138 -12.60 -12.67 -11.24
C ARG A 138 -13.21 -12.12 -9.97
N ILE A 139 -13.28 -10.81 -9.84
CA ILE A 139 -14.02 -10.21 -8.74
C ILE A 139 -15.48 -10.06 -9.17
N ASP A 140 -16.40 -10.48 -8.32
CA ASP A 140 -17.82 -10.30 -8.53
C ASP A 140 -18.37 -9.16 -7.64
N LEU A 141 -19.46 -8.55 -8.10
CA LEU A 141 -20.23 -7.56 -7.37
C LEU A 141 -21.70 -8.00 -7.27
N TYR A 142 -22.21 -8.04 -6.05
CA TYR A 142 -23.60 -8.32 -5.72
C TYR A 142 -24.21 -7.13 -4.98
N ALA A 143 -25.53 -7.00 -5.10
CA ALA A 143 -26.31 -5.98 -4.45
C ALA A 143 -27.39 -6.60 -3.57
N SER A 144 -27.77 -5.92 -2.50
CA SER A 144 -28.89 -6.27 -1.64
C SER A 144 -29.75 -5.04 -1.38
N ARG A 145 -31.04 -5.18 -1.71
CA ARG A 145 -32.07 -4.14 -1.52
C ARG A 145 -32.84 -4.30 -0.20
N ASP A 146 -32.52 -5.32 0.60
CA ASP A 146 -33.30 -5.78 1.75
C ASP A 146 -32.46 -5.94 3.03
N THR A 147 -31.44 -5.09 3.20
CA THR A 147 -30.53 -5.11 4.35
C THR A 147 -29.78 -6.44 4.45
N ALA A 148 -29.12 -6.83 3.35
CA ALA A 148 -28.28 -8.01 3.24
C ALA A 148 -28.99 -9.34 3.59
N ARG A 149 -30.30 -9.46 3.34
CA ARG A 149 -31.05 -10.71 3.52
C ARG A 149 -31.03 -11.57 2.27
N THR A 150 -31.14 -10.95 1.10
CA THR A 150 -30.95 -11.57 -0.21
C THR A 150 -29.94 -10.78 -1.04
N TRP A 151 -29.34 -11.46 -2.02
CA TRP A 151 -28.29 -10.93 -2.88
C TRP A 151 -28.64 -11.17 -4.35
N GLU A 152 -28.61 -10.12 -5.16
CA GLU A 152 -28.68 -10.20 -6.62
C GLU A 152 -27.33 -9.89 -7.25
N PHE A 153 -26.95 -10.64 -8.28
CA PHE A 153 -25.72 -10.38 -9.02
C PHE A 153 -25.83 -9.06 -9.81
N ALA A 154 -24.82 -8.20 -9.72
CA ALA A 154 -24.81 -6.87 -10.34
C ALA A 154 -23.79 -6.77 -11.48
N ILE A 155 -22.48 -6.84 -11.18
CA ILE A 155 -21.37 -6.80 -12.16
C ILE A 155 -20.08 -7.40 -11.56
N TRP A 156 -18.90 -6.88 -11.90
CA TRP A 156 -17.56 -7.37 -11.58
C TRP A 156 -16.70 -6.20 -11.04
N GLU A 157 -15.66 -6.53 -10.25
CA GLU A 157 -14.55 -5.65 -9.78
C GLU A 157 -14.81 -4.77 -8.48
N PRO A 158 -13.80 -4.56 -7.57
CA PRO A 158 -13.95 -4.54 -6.08
C PRO A 158 -13.72 -3.17 -5.39
N TYR A 159 -13.61 -3.18 -4.04
CA TYR A 159 -13.50 -2.06 -3.07
C TYR A 159 -14.09 -0.74 -3.57
N LEU A 160 -15.31 -0.49 -3.11
CA LEU A 160 -16.23 0.40 -3.79
C LEU A 160 -16.39 1.70 -3.00
N LEU A 161 -15.97 2.80 -3.61
CA LEU A 161 -16.21 4.15 -3.12
C LEU A 161 -17.21 4.84 -4.05
N GLN A 162 -18.33 5.31 -3.50
CA GLN A 162 -19.25 6.18 -4.23
C GLN A 162 -18.74 7.62 -4.14
N TYR A 163 -18.59 8.30 -5.28
CA TYR A 163 -18.08 9.67 -5.37
C TYR A 163 -18.73 10.39 -6.56
N LYS A 164 -19.43 11.50 -6.29
CA LYS A 164 -20.02 12.40 -7.30
C LYS A 164 -20.92 11.71 -8.34
N GLY A 165 -21.77 10.77 -7.92
CA GLY A 165 -22.66 10.02 -8.82
C GLY A 165 -22.02 8.82 -9.53
N GLU A 166 -20.74 8.53 -9.26
CA GLU A 166 -20.01 7.39 -9.81
C GLU A 166 -19.58 6.42 -8.71
N LEU A 167 -19.36 5.15 -9.08
CA LEU A 167 -18.74 4.14 -8.23
C LEU A 167 -17.32 3.90 -8.74
N ILE A 168 -16.36 4.10 -7.86
CA ILE A 168 -14.95 3.80 -8.10
C ILE A 168 -14.69 2.42 -7.50
N ALA A 169 -14.17 1.50 -8.31
CA ALA A 169 -13.76 0.16 -7.90
C ALA A 169 -12.24 0.06 -7.89
N TYR A 170 -11.63 -0.01 -6.70
CA TYR A 170 -10.19 -0.11 -6.50
C TYR A 170 -9.74 -1.57 -6.34
N TYR A 171 -8.64 -1.94 -6.97
CA TYR A 171 -8.06 -3.28 -6.90
C TYR A 171 -6.54 -3.30 -7.01
N SER A 172 -5.95 -4.42 -6.61
CA SER A 172 -4.59 -4.78 -6.98
C SER A 172 -4.59 -5.48 -8.34
N ASP A 173 -3.80 -4.98 -9.28
CA ASP A 173 -3.70 -5.44 -10.66
C ASP A 173 -2.34 -6.13 -10.91
N GLU A 174 -2.37 -7.33 -11.48
CA GLU A 174 -1.20 -8.11 -11.92
C GLU A 174 -1.23 -8.37 -13.44
N ARG A 175 -2.14 -7.72 -14.19
CA ARG A 175 -2.31 -7.90 -15.64
C ARG A 175 -1.26 -7.15 -16.48
N ASP A 176 -0.53 -6.21 -15.88
CA ASP A 176 0.51 -5.42 -16.54
C ASP A 176 1.87 -6.12 -16.46
N PRO A 177 2.47 -6.59 -17.57
CA PRO A 177 3.71 -7.35 -17.55
C PRO A 177 4.94 -6.54 -17.13
N ASN A 178 4.82 -5.22 -16.92
CA ASN A 178 5.91 -4.37 -16.43
C ASN A 178 5.94 -4.24 -14.90
N HIS A 179 4.92 -4.73 -14.18
CA HIS A 179 4.78 -4.61 -12.73
C HIS A 179 4.39 -5.96 -12.14
N SER A 180 5.08 -6.46 -11.10
CA SER A 180 4.66 -7.73 -10.49
C SER A 180 3.34 -7.61 -9.73
N GLN A 181 3.00 -6.42 -9.22
CA GLN A 181 1.67 -6.00 -8.80
C GLN A 181 1.61 -4.47 -8.67
N LYS A 182 0.52 -3.85 -9.14
CA LYS A 182 0.23 -2.42 -8.95
C LYS A 182 -1.17 -2.22 -8.35
N LEU A 183 -1.50 -1.00 -7.97
CA LEU A 183 -2.86 -0.61 -7.57
C LEU A 183 -3.52 0.18 -8.69
N SER A 184 -4.75 -0.16 -9.01
CA SER A 184 -5.52 0.47 -10.09
C SER A 184 -7.01 0.58 -9.72
N HIS A 185 -7.72 1.48 -10.36
CA HIS A 185 -9.17 1.58 -10.26
C HIS A 185 -9.85 1.66 -11.63
N GLN A 186 -11.16 1.41 -11.62
CA GLN A 186 -12.08 1.78 -12.70
C GLN A 186 -13.28 2.52 -12.13
N VAL A 187 -13.92 3.36 -12.94
CA VAL A 187 -15.08 4.17 -12.57
C VAL A 187 -16.30 3.75 -13.39
N SER A 188 -17.48 3.69 -12.78
CA SER A 188 -18.75 3.42 -13.46
C SER A 188 -19.86 4.32 -12.92
N SER A 189 -20.65 4.91 -13.82
CA SER A 189 -21.84 5.71 -13.49
C SER A 189 -23.14 4.90 -13.51
N ASP A 190 -23.15 3.72 -14.14
CA ASP A 190 -24.33 2.88 -14.36
C ASP A 190 -24.24 1.47 -13.75
N LEU A 191 -23.10 1.13 -13.12
CA LEU A 191 -22.76 -0.20 -12.59
C LEU A 191 -22.82 -1.32 -13.64
N LYS A 192 -22.67 -0.97 -14.93
CA LYS A 192 -22.78 -1.90 -16.07
C LYS A 192 -21.67 -1.71 -17.09
N THR A 193 -21.22 -0.48 -17.27
CA THR A 193 -20.10 -0.08 -18.11
C THR A 193 -19.04 0.57 -17.23
N TRP A 194 -17.81 0.06 -17.32
CA TRP A 194 -16.67 0.56 -16.56
C TRP A 194 -15.72 1.31 -17.49
N GLY A 195 -15.17 2.41 -17.00
CA GLY A 195 -14.14 3.20 -17.68
C GLY A 195 -12.83 2.43 -17.87
N PRO A 196 -11.81 3.05 -18.49
CA PRO A 196 -10.49 2.44 -18.60
C PRO A 196 -9.87 2.22 -17.21
N VAL A 197 -8.95 1.25 -17.13
CA VAL A 197 -8.10 1.04 -15.95
C VAL A 197 -7.22 2.28 -15.76
N VAL A 198 -7.25 2.85 -14.56
CA VAL A 198 -6.39 3.97 -14.12
C VAL A 198 -5.46 3.42 -13.04
N ASP A 199 -4.17 3.76 -13.10
CA ASP A 199 -3.19 3.32 -12.10
C ASP A 199 -3.14 4.32 -10.93
N ASP A 200 -3.39 3.82 -9.71
CA ASP A 200 -3.35 4.61 -8.47
C ASP A 200 -1.96 4.62 -7.83
N VAL A 201 -1.30 3.47 -7.82
CA VAL A 201 0.06 3.30 -7.28
C VAL A 201 0.80 2.27 -8.12
N ALA A 202 1.84 2.71 -8.83
CA ALA A 202 2.77 1.88 -9.58
C ALA A 202 4.20 2.40 -9.35
N TYR A 203 5.16 1.48 -9.22
CA TYR A 203 6.58 1.79 -9.02
C TYR A 203 7.38 1.21 -10.19
N ASP A 204 8.42 1.91 -10.65
CA ASP A 204 9.18 1.52 -11.86
C ASP A 204 9.95 0.20 -11.73
N GLU A 205 10.19 -0.27 -10.50
CA GLU A 205 10.88 -1.54 -10.24
C GLU A 205 9.89 -2.71 -10.30
N VAL A 206 10.10 -3.63 -11.25
CA VAL A 206 9.17 -4.75 -11.53
C VAL A 206 8.90 -5.61 -10.29
N ALA A 207 9.88 -5.74 -9.38
CA ALA A 207 9.79 -6.54 -8.17
C ALA A 207 8.96 -5.90 -7.03
N ASP A 208 8.62 -4.62 -7.14
CA ASP A 208 7.78 -3.95 -6.15
C ASP A 208 6.33 -4.44 -6.23
N ARG A 209 5.69 -4.52 -5.06
CA ARG A 209 4.32 -5.02 -4.88
C ARG A 209 3.53 -4.11 -3.95
N SER A 210 2.84 -3.14 -4.52
CA SER A 210 1.88 -2.29 -3.82
C SER A 210 0.55 -3.01 -3.70
N GLY A 211 0.01 -3.12 -2.47
CA GLY A 211 -1.13 -3.98 -2.19
C GLY A 211 -2.11 -3.42 -1.18
N MET A 212 -3.33 -3.96 -1.21
CA MET A 212 -4.30 -3.87 -0.11
C MET A 212 -4.76 -2.43 0.23
N THR A 213 -5.16 -1.69 -0.79
CA THR A 213 -5.71 -0.34 -0.71
C THR A 213 -6.88 -0.21 0.26
N VAL A 214 -6.84 0.76 1.16
CA VAL A 214 -8.00 1.26 1.91
C VAL A 214 -7.99 2.79 1.88
N VAL A 215 -9.14 3.40 1.62
CA VAL A 215 -9.27 4.86 1.41
C VAL A 215 -10.26 5.45 2.42
N THR A 216 -9.97 6.64 2.94
CA THR A 216 -10.94 7.43 3.71
C THR A 216 -10.77 8.93 3.47
N TYR A 217 -11.80 9.72 3.77
CA TYR A 217 -11.77 11.18 3.67
C TYR A 217 -11.38 11.80 5.03
N ILE A 218 -10.66 12.91 5.01
CA ILE A 218 -10.26 13.68 6.19
C ILE A 218 -10.91 15.07 6.10
N PRO A 219 -12.14 15.26 6.63
CA PRO A 219 -12.92 16.49 6.41
C PRO A 219 -12.24 17.81 6.81
N PRO A 220 -11.50 17.91 7.94
CA PRO A 220 -10.91 19.19 8.37
C PRO A 220 -9.88 19.77 7.41
N ILE A 221 -9.06 18.92 6.77
CA ILE A 221 -8.04 19.33 5.78
C ILE A 221 -8.50 19.14 4.34
N LYS A 222 -9.69 18.58 4.13
CA LYS A 222 -10.33 18.29 2.83
C LYS A 222 -9.53 17.36 1.89
N LYS A 223 -8.61 16.57 2.43
CA LYS A 223 -7.84 15.56 1.69
C LYS A 223 -8.46 14.18 1.82
N TRP A 224 -8.24 13.34 0.82
CA TRP A 224 -8.38 11.90 0.91
C TRP A 224 -7.05 11.28 1.33
N ILE A 225 -7.10 10.21 2.13
CA ILE A 225 -5.95 9.38 2.44
C ILE A 225 -6.19 7.97 1.90
N LEU A 226 -5.23 7.48 1.12
CA LEU A 226 -5.09 6.09 0.70
C LEU A 226 -3.99 5.49 1.57
N VAL A 227 -4.21 4.30 2.14
CA VAL A 227 -3.19 3.53 2.87
C VAL A 227 -3.03 2.17 2.19
N HIS A 228 -1.78 1.74 2.00
CA HIS A 228 -1.42 0.49 1.31
C HIS A 228 -0.20 -0.17 1.97
N GLU A 229 0.00 -1.46 1.71
CA GLU A 229 1.28 -2.12 1.99
C GLU A 229 2.22 -1.93 0.79
N GLN A 230 3.52 -1.76 1.05
CA GLN A 230 4.54 -1.59 0.02
C GLN A 230 5.63 -2.66 0.15
N GLY A 231 5.58 -3.68 -0.68
CA GLY A 231 6.61 -4.72 -0.75
C GLY A 231 7.76 -4.31 -1.67
N PHE A 232 8.95 -4.06 -1.11
CA PHE A 232 10.17 -3.70 -1.87
C PHE A 232 11.06 -4.90 -2.25
N GLY A 233 10.52 -6.13 -2.23
CA GLY A 233 11.29 -7.38 -2.34
C GLY A 233 12.31 -7.64 -1.21
N LYS A 234 12.44 -6.74 -0.24
CA LYS A 234 13.42 -6.74 0.86
C LYS A 234 12.83 -6.10 2.11
N THR A 235 13.43 -6.35 3.26
CA THR A 235 13.04 -5.70 4.52
C THR A 235 13.41 -4.22 4.50
N VAL A 236 12.43 -3.34 4.75
CA VAL A 236 12.56 -1.88 4.83
C VAL A 236 11.80 -1.40 6.08
N PHE A 237 12.37 -0.47 6.85
CA PHE A 237 11.84 -0.05 8.16
C PHE A 237 11.47 -1.23 9.10
N GLY A 238 12.31 -2.28 9.09
CA GLY A 238 12.16 -3.45 9.97
C GLY A 238 11.04 -4.44 9.61
N VAL A 239 10.37 -4.29 8.46
CA VAL A 239 9.30 -5.18 7.96
C VAL A 239 9.42 -5.42 6.44
N ASN A 240 8.81 -6.47 5.91
CA ASN A 240 8.91 -6.81 4.47
C ASN A 240 7.93 -6.03 3.57
N TYR A 241 6.79 -5.64 4.15
CA TYR A 241 5.76 -4.82 3.51
C TYR A 241 5.42 -3.66 4.48
N PRO A 242 6.29 -2.65 4.60
CA PRO A 242 5.97 -1.43 5.34
C PRO A 242 4.67 -0.79 4.86
N VAL A 243 3.89 -0.24 5.80
CA VAL A 243 2.68 0.52 5.49
C VAL A 243 3.02 1.95 5.06
N TYR A 244 2.47 2.33 3.92
CA TYR A 244 2.58 3.66 3.31
C TYR A 244 1.21 4.30 3.15
N TYR A 245 1.18 5.63 3.01
CA TYR A 245 -0.02 6.39 2.73
C TYR A 245 0.22 7.49 1.70
N VAL A 246 -0.82 7.83 0.94
CA VAL A 246 -0.84 8.92 -0.05
C VAL A 246 -1.96 9.88 0.35
N LEU A 247 -1.69 11.19 0.32
CA LEU A 247 -2.69 12.24 0.51
C LEU A 247 -2.98 12.92 -0.83
N ALA A 248 -4.25 13.04 -1.21
CA ALA A 248 -4.69 13.67 -2.46
C ALA A 248 -5.93 14.58 -2.24
N ASP A 249 -6.19 15.53 -3.13
CA ASP A 249 -7.42 16.35 -3.09
C ASP A 249 -8.65 15.59 -3.59
N SER A 250 -8.43 14.62 -4.47
CA SER A 250 -9.45 13.77 -5.10
C SER A 250 -9.11 12.30 -4.91
N PRO A 251 -10.08 11.40 -4.71
CA PRO A 251 -9.80 9.98 -4.50
C PRO A 251 -9.38 9.24 -5.78
N VAL A 252 -9.36 9.92 -6.93
CA VAL A 252 -8.93 9.39 -8.24
C VAL A 252 -7.59 9.99 -8.72
N GLU A 253 -6.92 10.78 -7.88
CA GLU A 253 -5.67 11.51 -8.22
C GLU A 253 -4.48 11.07 -7.33
N PHE A 254 -4.54 9.89 -6.71
CA PHE A 254 -3.47 9.40 -5.84
C PHE A 254 -2.14 9.20 -6.60
N GLY A 255 -2.17 8.78 -7.86
CA GLY A 255 -0.96 8.58 -8.68
C GLY A 255 -0.15 9.85 -8.97
N ASP A 256 -0.77 11.04 -8.85
CA ASP A 256 -0.08 12.34 -8.99
C ASP A 256 0.54 12.82 -7.65
N ASN A 257 0.38 12.07 -6.56
CA ASN A 257 0.77 12.45 -5.21
C ASN A 257 1.85 11.51 -4.63
N VAL A 258 2.68 12.02 -3.71
CA VAL A 258 3.82 11.29 -3.16
C VAL A 258 3.39 10.41 -1.98
N GLY A 259 3.69 9.11 -2.07
CA GLY A 259 3.54 8.15 -0.98
C GLY A 259 4.55 8.36 0.15
N GLN A 260 4.07 8.31 1.38
CA GLN A 260 4.81 8.58 2.62
C GLN A 260 4.76 7.34 3.52
N PRO A 261 5.88 6.89 4.11
CA PRO A 261 5.88 5.76 5.03
C PRO A 261 5.30 6.17 6.40
N ILE A 262 4.61 5.26 7.07
CA ILE A 262 4.35 5.37 8.51
C ILE A 262 5.55 4.76 9.22
N VAL A 263 6.35 5.57 9.95
CA VAL A 263 7.52 5.10 10.70
C VAL A 263 7.46 5.63 12.13
N ILE A 264 7.62 4.75 13.12
CA ILE A 264 7.67 5.08 14.54
C ILE A 264 8.80 4.25 15.16
N ASP A 265 9.71 4.90 15.89
CA ASP A 265 10.89 4.27 16.49
C ASP A 265 11.68 3.40 15.47
N ASP A 266 11.98 3.99 14.30
CA ASP A 266 12.66 3.38 13.14
C ASP A 266 11.98 2.11 12.53
N ARG A 267 10.73 1.83 12.93
CA ARG A 267 9.95 0.69 12.45
C ARG A 267 8.63 1.12 11.82
N ALA A 268 8.27 0.52 10.69
CA ALA A 268 6.96 0.70 10.08
C ALA A 268 5.93 -0.36 10.58
N PRO A 269 4.62 -0.06 10.56
CA PRO A 269 3.57 -1.08 10.61
C PRO A 269 3.75 -2.09 9.47
N GLY A 270 3.37 -3.35 9.68
CA GLY A 270 3.66 -4.43 8.75
C GLY A 270 2.43 -5.11 8.15
N SER A 271 2.31 -5.01 6.83
CA SER A 271 1.33 -5.68 5.97
C SER A 271 -0.16 -5.37 6.16
N SER A 272 -0.88 -5.46 5.03
CA SER A 272 -2.34 -5.49 4.92
C SER A 272 -3.09 -4.43 5.76
N PRO A 273 -2.83 -3.13 5.56
CA PRO A 273 -3.36 -2.09 6.42
C PRO A 273 -4.87 -1.89 6.29
N TYR A 274 -5.41 -1.12 7.24
CA TYR A 274 -6.76 -0.58 7.19
C TYR A 274 -6.77 0.82 7.80
N VAL A 275 -7.50 1.78 7.21
CA VAL A 275 -7.56 3.17 7.67
C VAL A 275 -8.99 3.64 7.90
N VAL A 276 -9.19 4.44 8.96
CA VAL A 276 -10.41 5.18 9.25
C VAL A 276 -10.08 6.56 9.82
N TRP A 277 -11.05 7.47 9.81
CA TRP A 277 -10.92 8.79 10.43
C TRP A 277 -12.05 9.02 11.46
N SER A 278 -11.70 9.66 12.58
CA SER A 278 -12.62 10.12 13.61
C SER A 278 -12.55 11.64 13.76
N SER A 279 -13.68 12.28 14.09
CA SER A 279 -13.73 13.69 14.46
C SER A 279 -13.17 14.00 15.85
N HIS A 280 -12.89 12.99 16.69
CA HIS A 280 -12.22 13.19 17.98
C HIS A 280 -10.69 13.35 17.83
N GLY A 281 -10.04 13.87 18.88
CA GLY A 281 -8.58 13.95 19.01
C GLY A 281 -7.94 15.30 18.65
N GLY A 282 -8.71 16.27 18.15
CA GLY A 282 -8.22 17.64 17.91
C GLY A 282 -8.91 18.33 16.72
N PRO A 283 -8.40 19.49 16.28
CA PRO A 283 -8.99 20.25 15.16
C PRO A 283 -8.94 19.49 13.82
N ASN A 284 -7.99 18.56 13.65
CA ASN A 284 -7.90 17.71 12.45
C ASN A 284 -8.62 16.35 12.60
N GLY A 285 -9.28 16.11 13.74
CA GLY A 285 -9.70 14.77 14.13
C GLY A 285 -8.51 13.83 14.40
N THR A 286 -8.72 12.53 14.18
CA THR A 286 -7.72 11.47 14.30
C THR A 286 -7.83 10.53 13.12
N ILE A 287 -6.75 10.39 12.34
CA ILE A 287 -6.55 9.27 11.42
C ILE A 287 -6.14 8.07 12.26
N VAL A 288 -6.75 6.90 12.07
CA VAL A 288 -6.40 5.63 12.74
C VAL A 288 -6.06 4.59 11.68
N VAL A 289 -4.92 3.94 11.82
CA VAL A 289 -4.44 2.85 10.96
C VAL A 289 -4.23 1.58 11.79
N SER A 290 -4.64 0.44 11.25
CA SER A 290 -4.22 -0.90 11.69
C SER A 290 -3.38 -1.56 10.62
N ASP A 291 -2.55 -2.53 11.00
CA ASP A 291 -1.83 -3.47 10.15
C ASP A 291 -2.17 -4.93 10.55
N ALA A 292 -1.36 -5.90 10.09
CA ALA A 292 -1.46 -7.31 10.47
C ALA A 292 -0.22 -7.89 11.18
N SER A 293 0.76 -7.06 11.55
CA SER A 293 1.91 -7.48 12.34
C SER A 293 1.77 -7.11 13.81
N ASP A 294 1.23 -5.93 14.11
CA ASP A 294 1.07 -5.38 15.45
C ASP A 294 -0.37 -5.55 16.01
N SER A 295 -0.51 -5.63 17.34
CA SER A 295 -1.84 -5.59 18.00
C SER A 295 -2.30 -4.15 18.26
N GLN A 296 -1.34 -3.24 18.28
CA GLN A 296 -1.48 -1.80 18.40
C GLN A 296 -2.26 -1.21 17.21
N VAL A 297 -2.68 0.05 17.36
CA VAL A 297 -3.10 0.92 16.25
C VAL A 297 -2.19 2.14 16.18
N PHE A 298 -2.14 2.76 15.01
CA PHE A 298 -1.28 3.88 14.69
C PHE A 298 -2.16 5.09 14.41
N THR A 299 -1.93 6.21 15.09
CA THR A 299 -2.82 7.38 14.99
C THR A 299 -2.09 8.65 14.62
N ASN A 300 -2.78 9.55 13.90
CA ASN A 300 -2.27 10.87 13.54
C ASN A 300 -3.35 11.94 13.72
N THR A 301 -3.14 12.86 14.66
CA THR A 301 -4.01 14.01 14.96
C THR A 301 -3.57 15.31 14.26
N HIS A 302 -2.56 15.23 13.40
CA HIS A 302 -1.90 16.34 12.74
C HIS A 302 -2.11 16.31 11.22
N GLY A 303 -3.23 15.76 10.76
CA GLY A 303 -3.61 15.74 9.34
C GLY A 303 -2.73 14.85 8.44
N GLY A 304 -2.02 13.87 9.03
CA GLY A 304 -1.11 13.01 8.28
C GLY A 304 0.32 13.54 8.18
N ALA A 305 0.76 14.40 9.10
CA ALA A 305 2.17 14.80 9.18
C ALA A 305 3.07 13.59 9.54
N VAL A 306 4.12 13.34 8.73
CA VAL A 306 4.99 12.15 8.81
C VAL A 306 5.61 11.95 10.20
N ASP A 307 5.98 13.04 10.88
CA ASP A 307 6.64 13.03 12.20
C ASP A 307 5.66 13.11 13.39
N LYS A 308 4.38 12.79 13.16
CA LYS A 308 3.27 12.89 14.14
C LYS A 308 2.42 11.62 14.23
N TRP A 309 2.95 10.48 13.79
CA TRP A 309 2.34 9.17 14.01
C TRP A 309 2.66 8.65 15.42
N GLU A 310 1.63 8.27 16.16
CA GLU A 310 1.74 7.70 17.52
C GLU A 310 1.25 6.24 17.54
N LYS A 311 1.87 5.38 18.36
CA LYS A 311 1.54 3.95 18.48
C LYS A 311 0.81 3.68 19.80
N HIS A 312 -0.41 3.17 19.71
CA HIS A 312 -1.28 2.93 20.87
C HIS A 312 -1.59 1.44 21.04
N ALA A 313 -1.43 0.92 22.25
CA ALA A 313 -1.78 -0.46 22.56
C ALA A 313 -3.29 -0.71 22.35
N THR A 314 -3.68 -1.92 21.94
CA THR A 314 -5.10 -2.33 22.00
C THR A 314 -5.19 -3.73 22.63
N PRO A 315 -6.32 -4.08 23.26
CA PRO A 315 -6.53 -5.44 23.76
C PRO A 315 -6.95 -6.40 22.64
N ALA A 316 -7.17 -5.93 21.41
CA ALA A 316 -7.56 -6.77 20.28
C ALA A 316 -6.38 -7.59 19.76
N ALA A 317 -6.66 -8.83 19.34
CA ALA A 317 -5.68 -9.68 18.67
C ALA A 317 -5.20 -9.09 17.32
N VAL A 318 -4.09 -9.64 16.82
CA VAL A 318 -3.57 -9.35 15.48
C VAL A 318 -4.26 -10.27 14.47
N VAL A 319 -4.69 -9.71 13.34
CA VAL A 319 -5.49 -10.40 12.30
C VAL A 319 -4.96 -10.01 10.94
N TYR A 320 -4.99 -10.91 9.95
CA TYR A 320 -4.65 -10.54 8.58
C TYR A 320 -5.73 -9.65 7.95
N SER A 321 -5.30 -8.51 7.39
CA SER A 321 -6.15 -7.41 6.94
C SER A 321 -7.19 -6.97 7.99
N ARG A 322 -6.72 -6.70 9.21
CA ARG A 322 -7.56 -6.34 10.37
C ARG A 322 -8.34 -5.04 10.13
N ALA A 323 -9.63 -5.17 9.82
CA ALA A 323 -10.51 -4.02 9.72
C ALA A 323 -10.73 -3.33 11.07
N ILE A 324 -10.86 -2.01 11.00
CA ILE A 324 -11.19 -1.12 12.11
C ILE A 324 -12.30 -0.17 11.67
N GLN A 325 -13.15 0.25 12.61
CA GLN A 325 -14.32 1.10 12.36
C GLN A 325 -14.42 2.21 13.41
N ILE A 326 -14.69 3.43 12.97
CA ILE A 326 -15.25 4.48 13.83
C ILE A 326 -16.78 4.46 13.63
N LEU A 327 -17.55 4.34 14.71
CA LEU A 327 -19.01 4.33 14.61
C LEU A 327 -19.53 5.70 14.15
N LYS A 328 -20.34 5.76 13.10
CA LYS A 328 -20.82 7.02 12.47
C LYS A 328 -21.36 8.02 13.49
N ASN A 329 -22.17 7.53 14.43
CA ASN A 329 -22.86 8.35 15.44
C ASN A 329 -22.13 8.41 16.79
N ARG A 330 -20.95 7.78 16.92
CA ARG A 330 -20.12 7.74 18.14
C ARG A 330 -18.63 7.75 17.78
N PRO A 331 -18.09 8.90 17.39
CA PRO A 331 -16.72 8.98 16.87
C PRO A 331 -15.63 8.63 17.92
N GLU A 332 -15.99 8.50 19.19
CA GLU A 332 -15.12 7.99 20.27
C GLU A 332 -15.00 6.45 20.30
N HIS A 333 -15.88 5.71 19.63
CA HIS A 333 -15.86 4.23 19.59
C HIS A 333 -15.06 3.71 18.40
N LEU A 334 -13.90 3.12 18.70
CA LEU A 334 -13.10 2.35 17.74
C LEU A 334 -13.45 0.86 17.87
N LEU A 335 -14.20 0.33 16.90
CA LEU A 335 -14.36 -1.11 16.68
C LEU A 335 -13.10 -1.68 16.02
N ILE A 336 -12.65 -2.84 16.48
CA ILE A 336 -11.53 -3.60 15.93
C ILE A 336 -12.01 -5.04 15.74
N TYR A 337 -11.95 -5.54 14.52
CA TYR A 337 -12.43 -6.88 14.17
C TYR A 337 -11.34 -7.94 14.40
N GLY A 338 -11.71 -9.04 15.06
CA GLY A 338 -10.86 -10.20 15.34
C GLY A 338 -10.84 -11.24 14.22
N GLY A 339 -10.01 -12.28 14.38
CA GLY A 339 -9.87 -13.38 13.42
C GLY A 339 -8.45 -13.94 13.36
N GLU A 340 -8.13 -14.60 12.25
CA GLU A 340 -6.89 -15.35 12.05
C GLU A 340 -5.77 -14.55 11.38
N ARG A 341 -4.54 -14.96 11.64
CA ARG A 341 -3.31 -14.41 11.04
C ARG A 341 -3.01 -15.09 9.70
N TYR A 342 -2.23 -14.41 8.86
CA TYR A 342 -1.82 -14.94 7.55
C TYR A 342 -1.03 -16.26 7.63
N SER A 343 -0.32 -16.50 8.72
CA SER A 343 0.40 -17.76 8.94
C SER A 343 -0.48 -18.93 9.40
N THR A 344 -1.69 -18.67 9.93
CA THR A 344 -2.53 -19.68 10.59
C THR A 344 -3.91 -19.91 9.95
N PHE A 345 -4.41 -18.99 9.12
CA PHE A 345 -5.78 -19.07 8.56
C PHE A 345 -6.04 -20.31 7.68
N THR A 346 -5.01 -20.95 7.13
CA THR A 346 -5.13 -22.21 6.37
C THR A 346 -5.08 -23.46 7.25
N GLN A 347 -4.75 -23.31 8.54
CA GLN A 347 -4.53 -24.41 9.48
C GLN A 347 -5.76 -24.77 10.31
N GLY A 348 -6.83 -23.94 10.29
CA GLY A 348 -8.05 -24.19 11.05
C GLY A 348 -7.86 -24.09 12.57
N SER A 349 -7.20 -23.03 13.06
CA SER A 349 -6.85 -22.94 14.50
C SER A 349 -8.05 -22.72 15.42
N GLY A 350 -9.22 -22.40 14.86
CA GLY A 350 -10.48 -22.24 15.59
C GLY A 350 -10.63 -20.89 16.30
N LEU A 351 -9.75 -19.91 16.01
CA LEU A 351 -9.88 -18.55 16.53
C LEU A 351 -11.22 -17.92 16.06
N PRO A 352 -12.01 -17.34 16.97
CA PRO A 352 -13.30 -16.76 16.63
C PRO A 352 -13.16 -15.49 15.79
N PHE A 353 -14.14 -15.26 14.91
CA PHE A 353 -14.40 -13.92 14.40
C PHE A 353 -15.03 -13.12 15.55
N SER A 354 -14.35 -12.07 16.01
CA SER A 354 -14.75 -11.27 17.18
C SER A 354 -14.80 -9.78 16.87
N ALA A 355 -15.33 -8.99 17.81
CA ALA A 355 -15.26 -7.54 17.83
C ALA A 355 -14.77 -7.06 19.22
N THR A 356 -13.80 -6.16 19.20
CA THR A 356 -13.33 -5.40 20.36
C THR A 356 -13.68 -3.93 20.14
N VAL A 357 -14.15 -3.23 21.17
CA VAL A 357 -14.56 -1.83 21.11
C VAL A 357 -13.84 -1.05 22.20
N VAL A 358 -12.98 -0.13 21.79
CA VAL A 358 -12.18 0.71 22.70
C VAL A 358 -12.56 2.18 22.57
N ASN A 359 -12.37 2.92 23.67
CA ASN A 359 -12.56 4.36 23.68
C ASN A 359 -11.31 5.05 23.11
N LEU A 360 -11.46 5.73 21.98
CA LEU A 360 -10.39 6.47 21.31
C LEU A 360 -9.82 7.61 22.19
N THR A 361 -10.60 8.15 23.11
CA THR A 361 -10.15 9.20 24.06
C THR A 361 -9.41 8.67 25.28
N GLU A 362 -9.51 7.36 25.56
CA GLU A 362 -8.77 6.70 26.65
C GLU A 362 -7.43 6.10 26.16
N ALA A 363 -7.14 6.19 24.85
CA ALA A 363 -5.77 6.11 24.33
C ALA A 363 -4.93 7.21 25.01
N PRO A 364 -4.04 6.90 25.97
CA PRO A 364 -3.71 7.89 27.00
C PRO A 364 -2.88 9.10 26.53
N THR A 365 -3.54 10.17 26.08
CA THR A 365 -2.87 11.45 25.81
C THR A 365 -2.13 11.91 27.07
N ARG A 366 -0.81 12.04 26.93
CA ARG A 366 0.22 12.24 27.97
C ARG A 366 -0.25 13.10 29.17
N SER A 367 -0.59 12.45 30.28
CA SER A 367 -1.00 13.12 31.53
C SER A 367 0.11 14.01 32.09
N ARG A 368 -0.08 15.33 32.00
CA ARG A 368 0.77 16.32 32.68
C ARG A 368 0.48 16.30 34.19
N ASN A 369 1.56 16.10 34.96
CA ASN A 369 1.74 16.44 36.38
C ASN A 369 0.51 16.43 37.30
N LYS A 370 0.43 15.43 38.20
CA LYS A 370 -0.15 15.63 39.54
C LYS A 370 0.78 15.15 40.63
N GLU A 371 0.98 16.03 41.61
CA GLU A 371 1.94 15.90 42.69
C GLU A 371 1.57 14.81 43.71
N VAL A 372 2.60 14.26 44.36
CA VAL A 372 2.47 13.31 45.45
C VAL A 372 1.94 14.00 46.72
N LYS A 373 0.78 13.57 47.25
CA LYS A 373 0.43 13.79 48.66
C LYS A 373 0.06 12.49 49.38
N LYS A 374 0.69 12.30 50.55
CA LYS A 374 0.65 11.07 51.35
C LYS A 374 -0.66 10.90 52.14
N LYS A 375 -1.09 9.63 52.21
CA LYS A 375 -1.92 8.96 53.25
C LYS A 375 -2.35 9.78 54.48
N ARG A 376 -3.61 9.55 54.90
CA ARG A 376 -3.91 9.28 56.32
C ARG A 376 -4.98 8.19 56.49
N ARG A 377 -4.93 7.50 57.63
CA ARG A 377 -5.66 6.25 57.96
C ARG A 377 -6.99 6.52 58.68
N GLY A 378 -7.96 5.63 58.50
CA GLY A 378 -9.11 5.38 59.39
C GLY A 378 -9.59 3.93 59.26
N ARG A 379 -9.98 3.27 60.36
CA ARG A 379 -10.44 1.85 60.42
C ARG A 379 -11.74 1.78 61.30
N PRO A 380 -12.40 0.62 61.55
CA PRO A 380 -13.83 0.38 61.32
C PRO A 380 -14.56 0.07 62.68
N PRO A 381 -15.47 -0.91 62.86
CA PRO A 381 -16.56 -1.51 62.05
C PRO A 381 -17.94 -1.55 62.78
N GLY A 382 -19.01 -2.08 62.15
CA GLY A 382 -20.26 -2.53 62.83
C GLY A 382 -21.45 -2.65 61.85
N SER A 383 -22.14 -3.81 61.70
CA SER A 383 -23.14 -4.42 62.62
C SER A 383 -24.52 -3.71 62.53
N ARG A 384 -25.68 -4.35 62.29
CA ARG A 384 -26.09 -5.75 61.95
C ARG A 384 -27.62 -5.74 61.64
N ASN A 385 -28.19 -6.92 61.34
CA ASN A 385 -29.63 -7.29 61.40
C ASN A 385 -30.50 -7.07 60.14
N SER A 386 -31.58 -7.83 59.85
CA SER A 386 -31.80 -9.31 59.81
C SER A 386 -33.31 -9.65 59.72
N ALA A 387 -33.75 -10.44 58.74
CA ALA A 387 -34.92 -11.36 58.74
C ALA A 387 -35.01 -12.01 57.33
N ILE A 388 -34.92 -13.33 57.13
CA ILE A 388 -35.94 -14.39 57.34
C ILE A 388 -37.17 -14.20 56.42
N GLY A 389 -37.59 -15.13 55.55
CA GLY A 389 -37.03 -16.44 55.18
C GLY A 389 -37.90 -17.25 54.18
N SER A 390 -37.26 -18.16 53.44
CA SER A 390 -37.75 -19.41 52.80
C SER A 390 -39.19 -19.57 52.21
N LYS A 391 -39.24 -19.89 50.89
CA LYS A 391 -39.96 -21.01 50.17
C LYS A 391 -41.22 -21.65 50.81
N PRO A 392 -42.28 -22.00 50.03
CA PRO A 392 -42.19 -23.01 48.96
C PRO A 392 -43.13 -22.82 47.72
N ALA A 393 -43.25 -23.85 46.87
CA ALA A 393 -44.13 -23.98 45.69
C ALA A 393 -45.01 -25.26 45.81
N PRO A 394 -45.83 -25.76 44.84
CA PRO A 394 -46.33 -25.21 43.56
C PRO A 394 -47.85 -25.52 43.20
N LYS A 395 -48.34 -24.99 42.05
CA LYS A 395 -49.54 -25.43 41.24
C LYS A 395 -50.95 -25.21 41.85
N PRO A 396 -52.10 -25.31 41.10
CA PRO A 396 -52.36 -25.74 39.70
C PRO A 396 -52.88 -24.57 38.78
N GLY A 397 -53.50 -24.68 37.58
CA GLY A 397 -53.81 -25.80 36.65
C GLY A 397 -54.78 -25.43 35.49
N THR A 398 -55.28 -26.45 34.75
CA THR A 398 -56.28 -26.44 33.63
C THR A 398 -55.87 -25.90 32.24
N ALA A 399 -56.59 -26.24 31.14
CA ALA A 399 -56.61 -27.52 30.40
C ALA A 399 -57.49 -27.44 29.11
N LYS A 400 -57.31 -28.43 28.19
CA LYS A 400 -58.07 -28.69 26.92
C LYS A 400 -57.60 -27.88 25.69
N LYS A 401 -57.57 -28.42 24.45
CA LYS A 401 -57.76 -29.81 23.96
C LYS A 401 -57.06 -30.07 22.59
N ARG A 402 -56.78 -31.36 22.35
CA ARG A 402 -56.26 -32.09 21.15
C ARG A 402 -56.83 -31.65 19.78
N LYS A 403 -56.08 -31.63 18.65
CA LYS A 403 -55.50 -32.75 17.79
C LYS A 403 -56.59 -33.55 17.01
N PRO A 404 -56.35 -34.24 15.85
CA PRO A 404 -55.05 -34.76 15.31
C PRO A 404 -54.86 -34.84 13.74
N SER A 405 -53.71 -35.42 13.31
CA SER A 405 -53.54 -36.39 12.17
C SER A 405 -53.61 -35.88 10.71
N ALA A 406 -52.80 -36.35 9.72
CA ALA A 406 -51.56 -37.17 9.70
C ALA A 406 -50.80 -37.06 8.34
N LYS A 407 -49.63 -37.71 8.30
CA LYS A 407 -48.71 -37.94 7.16
C LYS A 407 -49.37 -38.35 5.83
N GLN A 408 -48.71 -38.01 4.71
CA GLN A 408 -48.27 -39.01 3.72
C GLN A 408 -47.18 -38.47 2.74
N GLN A 409 -46.14 -39.28 2.54
CA GLN A 409 -45.36 -39.42 1.29
C GLN A 409 -45.95 -40.64 0.54
N PRO A 410 -45.81 -40.77 -0.79
CA PRO A 410 -44.67 -41.52 -1.36
C PRO A 410 -44.16 -41.01 -2.74
N GLN A 411 -43.35 -41.85 -3.40
CA GLN A 411 -42.37 -41.55 -4.47
C GLN A 411 -42.82 -41.92 -5.91
N GLU A 412 -42.00 -41.46 -6.88
CA GLU A 412 -41.44 -42.18 -8.04
C GLU A 412 -42.24 -42.55 -9.31
N ALA A 413 -41.42 -42.78 -10.36
CA ALA A 413 -41.68 -43.27 -11.73
C ALA A 413 -42.42 -42.33 -12.71
N GLU A 414 -42.16 -42.32 -14.02
CA GLU A 414 -40.95 -42.49 -14.87
C GLU A 414 -41.40 -42.36 -16.35
N ASP A 415 -40.50 -41.86 -17.21
CA ASP A 415 -40.26 -42.22 -18.62
C ASP A 415 -41.00 -41.66 -19.87
N GLU A 416 -40.20 -41.68 -20.96
CA GLU A 416 -40.42 -41.68 -22.43
C GLU A 416 -40.88 -40.43 -23.24
N LEU A 417 -39.87 -39.78 -23.85
CA LEU A 417 -39.65 -39.64 -25.32
C LEU A 417 -40.80 -39.24 -26.29
N SER A 418 -40.58 -38.20 -27.10
CA SER A 418 -39.99 -38.35 -28.46
C SER A 418 -39.98 -37.09 -29.38
N LEU A 419 -38.84 -36.92 -30.08
CA LEU A 419 -38.65 -36.46 -31.48
C LEU A 419 -39.28 -35.15 -32.03
N ILE A 420 -38.41 -34.26 -32.56
CA ILE A 420 -38.42 -33.74 -33.95
C ILE A 420 -37.04 -33.09 -34.27
N GLU A 421 -36.46 -33.45 -35.41
CA GLU A 421 -35.34 -32.80 -36.13
C GLU A 421 -35.81 -32.53 -37.59
N PRO A 422 -35.02 -31.89 -38.50
CA PRO A 422 -34.40 -30.56 -38.41
C PRO A 422 -34.57 -29.70 -39.70
N ALA A 423 -34.00 -28.48 -39.69
CA ALA A 423 -33.59 -27.66 -40.86
C ALA A 423 -34.71 -26.97 -41.72
N PRO A 424 -34.41 -25.92 -42.54
CA PRO A 424 -33.10 -25.41 -42.93
C PRO A 424 -32.83 -23.89 -42.76
N SER A 425 -31.60 -23.53 -43.13
CA SER A 425 -30.97 -22.21 -43.16
C SER A 425 -31.74 -21.06 -43.83
N ASN A 426 -31.52 -19.83 -43.34
CA ASN A 426 -31.16 -18.71 -44.22
C ASN A 426 -30.43 -17.55 -43.49
N GLN A 427 -29.32 -17.09 -44.07
CA GLN A 427 -28.67 -15.82 -43.69
C GLN A 427 -29.33 -14.64 -44.42
N PRO A 428 -29.29 -13.43 -43.83
CA PRO A 428 -29.25 -12.20 -44.61
C PRO A 428 -27.95 -11.41 -44.38
N LYS A 429 -27.25 -11.08 -45.48
CA LYS A 429 -26.11 -10.15 -45.50
C LYS A 429 -26.57 -8.68 -45.39
N PRO A 430 -25.71 -7.75 -44.95
CA PRO A 430 -26.12 -6.39 -44.59
C PRO A 430 -26.46 -5.51 -45.79
N ARG A 431 -27.44 -4.61 -45.62
CA ARG A 431 -27.80 -3.57 -46.61
C ARG A 431 -27.20 -2.20 -46.23
N LYS A 432 -26.75 -1.46 -47.24
CA LYS A 432 -26.10 -0.15 -47.09
C LYS A 432 -27.08 0.98 -46.75
N ARG A 433 -26.54 1.97 -46.02
CA ARG A 433 -27.00 3.35 -45.77
C ARG A 433 -28.06 3.93 -46.73
N LYS A 434 -28.98 4.69 -46.16
CA LYS A 434 -29.22 6.10 -46.53
C LYS A 434 -29.06 6.98 -45.28
N ALA A 435 -28.63 8.21 -45.48
CA ALA A 435 -28.57 9.26 -44.46
C ALA A 435 -29.83 10.13 -44.55
N ASP A 436 -30.16 10.80 -43.46
CA ASP A 436 -30.82 12.11 -43.48
C ASP A 436 -30.20 12.97 -42.37
N ASP A 437 -29.87 14.21 -42.71
CA ASP A 437 -29.20 15.18 -41.85
C ASP A 437 -30.23 15.96 -41.01
N THR A 438 -29.95 16.18 -39.73
CA THR A 438 -30.39 17.37 -38.95
C THR A 438 -29.73 17.38 -37.56
N ALA A 439 -28.40 17.53 -37.53
CA ALA A 439 -27.67 17.81 -36.29
C ALA A 439 -27.66 19.32 -36.00
N ALA A 440 -28.42 19.76 -34.99
CA ALA A 440 -28.27 21.11 -34.44
C ALA A 440 -27.04 21.14 -33.52
N ALA A 441 -26.21 22.16 -33.67
CA ALA A 441 -24.91 22.23 -33.00
C ALA A 441 -25.04 22.49 -31.49
N ALA A 442 -24.40 21.63 -30.70
CA ALA A 442 -23.94 21.92 -29.35
C ALA A 442 -22.44 21.60 -29.31
N ALA A 443 -21.62 22.55 -28.85
CA ALA A 443 -20.17 22.43 -28.92
C ALA A 443 -19.63 21.44 -27.87
N GLU A 444 -18.83 20.46 -28.32
CA GLU A 444 -18.00 19.65 -27.43
C GLU A 444 -16.84 20.49 -26.89
N PRO A 445 -16.49 20.42 -25.58
CA PRO A 445 -15.24 20.97 -25.08
C PRO A 445 -14.06 20.10 -25.57
N GLU A 446 -12.98 20.76 -25.97
CA GLU A 446 -11.83 20.13 -26.64
C GLU A 446 -11.22 18.99 -25.81
N ALA A 447 -11.16 17.79 -26.40
CA ALA A 447 -10.47 16.65 -25.81
C ALA A 447 -8.96 16.92 -25.73
N GLN A 448 -8.46 17.20 -24.53
CA GLN A 448 -7.03 17.32 -24.27
C GLN A 448 -6.30 16.03 -24.69
N SER A 449 -5.14 16.20 -25.31
CA SER A 449 -4.47 15.15 -26.07
C SER A 449 -4.12 13.93 -25.21
N ARG A 450 -4.76 12.79 -25.52
CA ARG A 450 -4.25 11.47 -25.12
C ARG A 450 -2.80 11.37 -25.59
N LYS A 451 -1.86 11.21 -24.65
CA LYS A 451 -0.49 10.80 -24.98
C LYS A 451 -0.56 9.38 -25.54
N GLU A 452 -0.52 9.26 -26.87
CA GLU A 452 -0.42 7.97 -27.53
C GLU A 452 0.89 7.28 -27.11
N TYR A 453 0.77 6.24 -26.30
CA TYR A 453 1.86 5.28 -26.13
C TYR A 453 2.17 4.71 -27.52
N LEU A 454 3.45 4.79 -27.93
CA LEU A 454 3.94 4.32 -29.22
C LEU A 454 3.74 2.80 -29.40
N ARG A 455 2.54 2.42 -29.84
CA ARG A 455 2.23 1.09 -30.34
C ARG A 455 2.77 1.01 -31.78
N LEU A 456 3.53 -0.03 -32.09
CA LEU A 456 3.95 -0.29 -33.46
C LEU A 456 2.71 -0.66 -34.30
N GLU A 457 2.16 0.32 -35.02
CA GLU A 457 1.02 0.10 -35.90
C GLU A 457 1.36 -0.92 -36.99
N ALA A 458 0.45 -1.86 -37.23
CA ALA A 458 0.57 -2.90 -38.25
C ALA A 458 0.40 -2.32 -39.67
N LYS A 459 1.45 -1.61 -40.14
CA LYS A 459 1.45 -0.91 -41.43
C LYS A 459 1.54 -1.88 -42.61
N SER A 460 0.38 -2.27 -43.11
CA SER A 460 0.23 -3.13 -44.29
C SER A 460 0.80 -2.44 -45.54
N ARG A 461 2.01 -2.83 -45.96
CA ARG A 461 2.64 -2.35 -47.21
C ARG A 461 2.26 -3.29 -48.36
N ARG A 462 1.70 -2.74 -49.44
CA ARG A 462 1.50 -3.49 -50.69
C ARG A 462 2.83 -3.56 -51.43
N ILE A 463 3.31 -4.78 -51.70
CA ILE A 463 4.56 -5.04 -52.40
C ILE A 463 4.23 -5.46 -53.84
N THR A 464 4.92 -4.90 -54.83
CA THR A 464 4.72 -5.28 -56.23
C THR A 464 5.31 -6.65 -56.53
N ARG A 465 4.71 -7.39 -57.48
CA ARG A 465 5.12 -8.77 -57.78
C ARG A 465 6.59 -8.84 -58.22
N ASP A 466 7.02 -7.88 -59.03
CA ASP A 466 8.41 -7.67 -59.47
C ASP A 466 9.44 -7.47 -58.33
N GLN A 467 8.99 -7.15 -57.10
CA GLN A 467 9.85 -7.12 -55.92
C GLN A 467 9.86 -8.45 -55.16
N VAL A 468 8.76 -9.20 -55.17
CA VAL A 468 8.67 -10.56 -54.59
C VAL A 468 9.51 -11.54 -55.40
N ASP A 469 9.52 -11.42 -56.73
CA ASP A 469 10.31 -12.27 -57.62
C ASP A 469 11.83 -12.02 -57.49
N LYS A 470 12.24 -10.93 -56.84
CA LYS A 470 13.64 -10.59 -56.52
C LYS A 470 14.09 -11.05 -55.13
N TRP A 471 13.21 -11.68 -54.35
CA TRP A 471 13.56 -12.18 -53.03
C TRP A 471 14.48 -13.41 -53.11
N PRO A 472 15.33 -13.64 -52.09
CA PRO A 472 16.14 -14.85 -52.03
C PRO A 472 15.28 -16.11 -51.91
N GLU A 473 15.83 -17.23 -52.36
CA GLU A 473 15.35 -18.56 -51.98
C GLU A 473 15.52 -18.78 -50.46
N ILE A 474 14.66 -19.61 -49.89
CA ILE A 474 14.68 -19.90 -48.46
C ILE A 474 15.99 -20.60 -48.06
N SER A 475 16.64 -20.13 -46.99
CA SER A 475 17.81 -20.83 -46.45
C SER A 475 17.39 -22.15 -45.78
N PRO A 476 18.22 -23.21 -45.84
CA PRO A 476 17.86 -24.51 -45.25
C PRO A 476 17.50 -24.43 -43.76
N GLN A 477 18.18 -23.56 -43.01
CA GLN A 477 17.93 -23.33 -41.58
C GLN A 477 16.55 -22.68 -41.33
N VAL A 478 16.15 -21.69 -42.14
CA VAL A 478 14.83 -21.05 -42.03
C VAL A 478 13.73 -22.03 -42.45
N LEU A 479 13.95 -22.82 -43.51
CA LEU A 479 13.02 -23.86 -43.93
C LEU A 479 12.78 -24.90 -42.81
N GLU A 480 13.83 -25.32 -42.11
CA GLU A 480 13.71 -26.25 -40.98
C GLU A 480 12.86 -25.68 -39.84
N GLN A 481 13.08 -24.42 -39.44
CA GLN A 481 12.28 -23.78 -38.38
C GLN A 481 10.82 -23.59 -38.80
N ILE A 482 10.54 -23.18 -40.04
CA ILE A 482 9.15 -23.11 -40.55
C ILE A 482 8.49 -24.50 -40.54
N LEU A 483 9.22 -25.54 -40.92
CA LEU A 483 8.71 -26.92 -40.86
C LEU A 483 8.51 -27.42 -39.42
N ALA A 484 9.31 -26.96 -38.45
CA ALA A 484 9.09 -27.24 -37.04
C ALA A 484 7.75 -26.63 -36.56
N VAL A 485 7.48 -25.36 -36.88
CA VAL A 485 6.19 -24.71 -36.58
C VAL A 485 5.02 -25.48 -37.20
N VAL A 486 5.11 -25.87 -38.47
CA VAL A 486 4.05 -26.66 -39.15
C VAL A 486 3.88 -28.05 -38.52
N ARG A 487 4.95 -28.69 -38.05
CA ARG A 487 4.89 -29.99 -37.34
C ARG A 487 4.25 -29.85 -35.96
N ASN A 488 4.54 -28.77 -35.22
CA ASN A 488 3.94 -28.49 -33.92
C ASN A 488 2.44 -28.19 -34.07
N ALA A 489 2.05 -27.31 -35.01
CA ALA A 489 0.63 -27.06 -35.30
C ALA A 489 -0.14 -28.34 -35.70
N LYS A 490 0.51 -29.26 -36.43
CA LYS A 490 -0.06 -30.60 -36.72
C LYS A 490 -0.25 -31.43 -35.44
N LYS A 491 0.75 -31.44 -34.55
CA LYS A 491 0.72 -32.16 -33.28
C LYS A 491 -0.43 -31.66 -32.41
N ASP A 492 -0.50 -30.36 -32.16
CA ASP A 492 -1.55 -29.72 -31.36
C ASP A 492 -2.93 -30.03 -31.95
N THR A 493 -3.11 -29.87 -33.27
CA THR A 493 -4.37 -30.18 -33.95
C THR A 493 -4.78 -31.64 -33.78
N ALA A 494 -3.84 -32.58 -33.85
CA ALA A 494 -4.11 -34.01 -33.66
C ALA A 494 -4.43 -34.33 -32.18
N GLU A 495 -3.74 -33.72 -31.23
CA GLU A 495 -3.88 -33.96 -29.78
C GLU A 495 -5.13 -33.30 -29.16
N THR A 496 -5.83 -32.42 -29.88
CA THR A 496 -7.20 -31.99 -29.48
C THR A 496 -8.22 -33.13 -29.46
N GLN A 497 -7.95 -34.26 -30.13
CA GLN A 497 -8.87 -35.40 -30.21
C GLN A 497 -8.65 -36.35 -29.03
N ARG A 498 -9.72 -36.64 -28.26
CA ARG A 498 -9.65 -37.52 -27.08
C ARG A 498 -9.48 -39.01 -27.38
N ASP A 499 -9.80 -39.47 -28.59
CA ASP A 499 -9.75 -40.88 -28.98
C ASP A 499 -8.49 -41.20 -29.80
N GLU A 500 -7.64 -42.11 -29.33
CA GLU A 500 -6.39 -42.51 -30.02
C GLU A 500 -6.60 -42.94 -31.48
N ARG A 501 -7.73 -43.61 -31.79
CA ARG A 501 -8.07 -44.01 -33.16
C ARG A 501 -8.38 -42.80 -34.06
N LYS A 502 -8.96 -41.73 -33.52
CA LYS A 502 -9.20 -40.47 -34.25
C LYS A 502 -7.92 -39.64 -34.37
N VAL A 503 -7.07 -39.65 -33.35
CA VAL A 503 -5.70 -39.08 -33.41
C VAL A 503 -4.92 -39.72 -34.57
N MET A 504 -4.91 -41.05 -34.69
CA MET A 504 -4.26 -41.75 -35.81
C MET A 504 -4.87 -41.42 -37.17
N ALA A 505 -6.20 -41.31 -37.27
CA ALA A 505 -6.87 -40.87 -38.50
C ALA A 505 -6.49 -39.42 -38.89
N ALA A 506 -6.39 -38.51 -37.91
CA ALA A 506 -5.94 -37.14 -38.12
C ALA A 506 -4.46 -37.08 -38.57
N TYR A 507 -3.57 -37.88 -37.99
CA TYR A 507 -2.19 -37.97 -38.47
C TYR A 507 -2.11 -38.48 -39.91
N ASN A 508 -2.93 -39.48 -40.27
CA ASN A 508 -2.96 -40.04 -41.63
C ASN A 508 -3.46 -39.04 -42.70
N THR A 509 -4.39 -38.13 -42.35
CA THR A 509 -4.87 -37.09 -43.28
C THR A 509 -3.96 -35.85 -43.33
N LEU A 510 -3.34 -35.47 -42.21
CA LEU A 510 -2.47 -34.30 -42.12
C LEU A 510 -1.04 -34.54 -42.65
N ASN A 511 -0.50 -35.76 -42.54
CA ASN A 511 0.85 -36.07 -43.01
C ASN A 511 1.06 -35.81 -44.53
N PRO A 512 0.14 -36.18 -45.44
CA PRO A 512 0.20 -35.80 -46.85
C PRO A 512 0.18 -34.27 -47.09
N LEU A 513 -0.63 -33.53 -46.32
CA LEU A 513 -0.73 -32.07 -46.43
C LEU A 513 0.58 -31.39 -46.01
N VAL A 514 1.18 -31.79 -44.89
CA VAL A 514 2.48 -31.27 -44.45
C VAL A 514 3.59 -31.59 -45.45
N ARG A 515 3.58 -32.76 -46.11
CA ARG A 515 4.52 -33.08 -47.20
C ARG A 515 4.32 -32.18 -48.43
N ARG A 516 3.08 -31.83 -48.78
CA ARG A 516 2.77 -30.93 -49.90
C ARG A 516 3.19 -29.49 -49.60
N LEU A 517 2.84 -28.99 -48.41
CA LEU A 517 3.27 -27.68 -47.92
C LEU A 517 4.79 -27.57 -47.84
N SER A 518 5.48 -28.61 -47.36
CA SER A 518 6.95 -28.62 -47.30
C SER A 518 7.61 -28.46 -48.67
N ARG A 519 7.01 -29.00 -49.74
CA ARG A 519 7.52 -28.83 -51.11
C ARG A 519 7.29 -27.41 -51.62
N GLN A 520 6.07 -26.90 -51.44
CA GLN A 520 5.72 -25.53 -51.86
C GLN A 520 6.49 -24.44 -51.09
N LEU A 521 6.81 -24.68 -49.81
CA LEU A 521 7.62 -23.75 -49.00
C LEU A 521 9.10 -23.78 -49.39
N ALA A 522 9.64 -24.93 -49.78
CA ALA A 522 11.01 -25.02 -50.31
C ALA A 522 11.17 -24.29 -51.65
N GLU A 523 10.11 -24.26 -52.48
CA GLU A 523 10.05 -23.52 -53.75
C GLU A 523 9.66 -22.04 -53.56
N SER A 524 9.39 -21.58 -52.33
CA SER A 524 8.89 -20.23 -52.05
C SER A 524 10.01 -19.20 -51.82
N ARG A 525 9.74 -17.96 -52.25
CA ARG A 525 10.60 -16.79 -52.06
C ARG A 525 10.22 -16.06 -50.78
N ILE A 526 11.18 -15.68 -49.95
CA ILE A 526 10.94 -15.10 -48.61
C ILE A 526 11.65 -13.73 -48.46
N PRO A 527 11.06 -12.73 -47.74
CA PRO A 527 11.69 -11.44 -47.55
C PRO A 527 13.12 -11.53 -47.00
N PRO A 528 14.08 -10.73 -47.50
CA PRO A 528 15.49 -10.82 -47.12
C PRO A 528 15.80 -10.46 -45.65
N GLN A 529 14.81 -9.97 -44.91
CA GLN A 529 14.91 -9.69 -43.47
C GLN A 529 14.48 -10.89 -42.59
N ALA A 530 13.97 -11.98 -43.17
CA ALA A 530 13.56 -13.16 -42.42
C ALA A 530 14.78 -13.92 -41.88
N LYS A 531 14.92 -13.97 -40.55
CA LYS A 531 15.95 -14.74 -39.85
C LYS A 531 15.34 -16.02 -39.28
N ASP A 532 16.19 -17.01 -38.98
CA ASP A 532 15.80 -18.26 -38.30
C ASP A 532 15.10 -17.98 -36.95
N ILE A 533 15.59 -16.97 -36.22
CA ILE A 533 15.02 -16.48 -34.96
C ILE A 533 13.53 -16.16 -35.10
N HIS A 534 13.09 -15.61 -36.24
CA HIS A 534 11.69 -15.17 -36.42
C HIS A 534 10.67 -16.31 -36.46
N PHE A 535 11.13 -17.56 -36.60
CA PHE A 535 10.29 -18.76 -36.61
C PHE A 535 10.51 -19.67 -35.41
N ASN A 536 11.37 -19.25 -34.47
CA ASN A 536 11.68 -19.99 -33.25
C ASN A 536 11.21 -19.16 -32.04
N ILE A 537 10.15 -19.62 -31.37
CA ILE A 537 9.51 -18.87 -30.27
C ILE A 537 10.47 -18.66 -29.08
N ASP A 538 11.32 -19.62 -28.77
CA ASP A 538 12.25 -19.56 -27.63
C ASP A 538 13.38 -18.55 -27.88
N LYS A 539 13.94 -18.51 -29.10
CA LYS A 539 14.92 -17.47 -29.48
C LYS A 539 14.28 -16.08 -29.55
N LEU A 540 13.00 -15.99 -29.93
CA LEU A 540 12.24 -14.73 -29.95
C LEU A 540 11.99 -14.21 -28.54
N THR A 541 11.57 -15.06 -27.60
CA THR A 541 11.36 -14.66 -26.20
C THR A 541 12.67 -14.30 -25.52
N GLU A 542 13.76 -15.04 -25.76
CA GLU A 542 15.10 -14.71 -25.26
C GLU A 542 15.57 -13.34 -25.78
N ARG A 543 15.51 -13.08 -27.10
CA ARG A 543 15.93 -11.79 -27.66
C ARG A 543 15.01 -10.65 -27.20
N ASN A 544 13.71 -10.89 -27.06
CA ASN A 544 12.78 -9.88 -26.53
C ASN A 544 13.10 -9.56 -25.06
N ALA A 545 13.40 -10.57 -24.23
CA ALA A 545 13.85 -10.36 -22.85
C ALA A 545 15.17 -9.57 -22.78
N GLN A 546 16.12 -9.83 -23.68
CA GLN A 546 17.36 -9.06 -23.78
C GLN A 546 17.10 -7.60 -24.15
N VAL A 547 16.30 -7.32 -25.19
CA VAL A 547 15.92 -5.95 -25.59
C VAL A 547 15.18 -5.24 -24.46
N SER A 548 14.27 -5.92 -23.76
CA SER A 548 13.58 -5.35 -22.60
C SER A 548 14.56 -4.93 -21.51
N ARG A 549 15.57 -5.75 -21.18
CA ARG A 549 16.63 -5.40 -20.20
C ARG A 549 17.49 -4.21 -20.66
N GLU A 550 17.85 -4.16 -21.95
CA GLU A 550 18.57 -3.02 -22.54
C GLU A 550 17.74 -1.72 -22.40
N VAL A 551 16.43 -1.78 -22.67
CA VAL A 551 15.51 -0.65 -22.59
C VAL A 551 15.20 -0.23 -21.14
N THR A 552 15.00 -1.15 -20.20
CA THR A 552 14.76 -0.81 -18.79
C THR A 552 15.99 -0.16 -18.17
N THR A 553 17.19 -0.69 -18.43
CA THR A 553 18.46 -0.10 -17.95
C THR A 553 18.62 1.34 -18.45
N ALA A 554 18.32 1.60 -19.73
CA ALA A 554 18.38 2.93 -20.32
C ALA A 554 17.27 3.90 -19.85
N ARG A 555 16.11 3.38 -19.42
CA ARG A 555 15.06 4.19 -18.78
C ARG A 555 15.44 4.57 -17.36
N HIS A 556 15.92 3.62 -16.57
CA HIS A 556 16.35 3.84 -15.19
C HIS A 556 17.51 4.85 -15.11
N SER A 557 18.52 4.76 -15.99
CA SER A 557 19.59 5.77 -16.04
C SER A 557 19.09 7.17 -16.40
N LYS A 558 18.14 7.28 -17.36
CA LYS A 558 17.49 8.55 -17.69
C LYS A 558 16.68 9.12 -16.51
N GLN A 559 15.99 8.26 -15.75
CA GLN A 559 15.20 8.65 -14.59
C GLN A 559 16.08 9.17 -13.46
N LEU A 560 17.15 8.45 -13.11
CA LEU A 560 18.14 8.90 -12.11
C LEU A 560 18.73 10.27 -12.47
N LEU A 561 19.10 10.48 -13.73
CA LEU A 561 19.57 11.79 -14.21
C LEU A 561 18.49 12.88 -14.06
N SER A 562 17.22 12.57 -14.33
CA SER A 562 16.14 13.55 -14.17
C SER A 562 15.85 13.90 -12.70
N GLU A 563 15.98 12.95 -11.77
CA GLU A 563 15.86 13.24 -10.33
C GLU A 563 17.06 14.03 -9.81
N GLN A 564 18.29 13.73 -10.26
CA GLN A 564 19.47 14.54 -9.95
C GLN A 564 19.31 15.99 -10.43
N ILE A 565 18.76 16.20 -11.62
CA ILE A 565 18.46 17.55 -12.15
C ILE A 565 17.45 18.27 -11.24
N LYS A 566 16.32 17.64 -10.87
CA LYS A 566 15.34 18.24 -9.95
C LYS A 566 15.94 18.61 -8.59
N ILE A 567 16.80 17.75 -8.04
CA ILE A 567 17.50 18.02 -6.77
C ILE A 567 18.42 19.23 -6.92
N ALA A 568 19.17 19.32 -8.02
CA ALA A 568 20.03 20.46 -8.30
C ALA A 568 19.23 21.76 -8.50
N GLU A 569 18.11 21.72 -9.22
CA GLU A 569 17.19 22.86 -9.39
C GLU A 569 16.59 23.33 -8.05
N HIS A 570 16.22 22.40 -7.16
CA HIS A 570 15.70 22.75 -5.83
C HIS A 570 16.77 23.34 -4.90
N LEU A 571 18.00 22.85 -4.97
CA LEU A 571 19.13 23.44 -4.24
C LEU A 571 19.45 24.84 -4.77
N LEU A 572 19.48 25.02 -6.09
CA LEU A 572 19.67 26.33 -6.73
C LEU A 572 18.60 27.34 -6.29
N SER A 573 17.32 26.94 -6.30
CA SER A 573 16.21 27.79 -5.83
C SER A 573 16.37 28.22 -4.37
N LYS A 574 16.82 27.32 -3.48
CA LYS A 574 17.13 27.66 -2.09
C LYS A 574 18.30 28.64 -1.98
N ASP A 575 19.35 28.43 -2.74
CA ASP A 575 20.52 29.33 -2.74
C ASP A 575 20.14 30.72 -3.28
N GLU A 576 19.24 30.82 -4.26
CA GLU A 576 18.66 32.08 -4.73
C GLU A 576 17.82 32.79 -3.65
N GLU A 577 16.98 32.06 -2.90
CA GLU A 577 16.23 32.60 -1.77
C GLU A 577 17.15 33.11 -0.65
N TYR A 578 18.18 32.34 -0.29
CA TYR A 578 19.20 32.74 0.68
C TYR A 578 19.99 33.97 0.21
N LEU A 579 20.34 34.04 -1.08
CA LEU A 579 21.01 35.19 -1.69
C LEU A 579 20.13 36.45 -1.60
N GLU A 580 18.84 36.37 -1.88
CA GLU A 580 17.91 37.50 -1.73
C GLU A 580 17.67 37.91 -0.28
N LEU A 581 17.63 36.96 0.66
CA LEU A 581 17.60 37.25 2.10
C LEU A 581 18.87 38.00 2.53
N MET A 582 20.05 37.53 2.10
CA MET A 582 21.33 38.18 2.40
C MET A 582 21.44 39.57 1.75
N LYS A 583 20.94 39.77 0.52
CA LYS A 583 20.85 41.10 -0.11
C LYS A 583 19.93 42.04 0.67
N LYS A 584 18.78 41.56 1.18
CA LYS A 584 17.87 42.34 2.02
C LYS A 584 18.53 42.71 3.35
N ASN A 585 19.13 41.74 4.03
CA ASN A 585 19.86 41.96 5.29
C ASN A 585 21.03 42.94 5.11
N ALA A 586 21.83 42.80 4.05
CA ALA A 586 22.91 43.74 3.74
C ALA A 586 22.38 45.16 3.46
N LYS A 587 21.20 45.31 2.84
CA LYS A 587 20.55 46.61 2.65
C LYS A 587 20.06 47.21 3.98
N THR A 588 19.37 46.43 4.83
CA THR A 588 18.87 46.92 6.13
C THR A 588 20.01 47.28 7.08
N TRP A 589 21.06 46.46 7.16
CA TRP A 589 22.29 46.78 7.88
C TRP A 589 22.95 48.06 7.36
N ARG A 590 23.07 48.25 6.03
CA ARG A 590 23.62 49.50 5.46
C ARG A 590 22.76 50.73 5.77
N THR A 591 21.43 50.61 5.83
CA THR A 591 20.56 51.73 6.22
C THR A 591 20.63 52.03 7.71
N GLU A 592 20.64 51.00 8.55
CA GLU A 592 20.72 51.13 10.01
C GLU A 592 22.09 51.68 10.44
N TRP A 593 23.18 51.19 9.84
CA TRP A 593 24.53 51.73 10.07
C TRP A 593 24.65 53.20 9.68
N LYS A 594 24.05 53.62 8.55
CA LYS A 594 23.95 55.04 8.16
C LYS A 594 23.11 55.86 9.13
N HIS A 595 22.04 55.29 9.69
CA HIS A 595 21.18 55.93 10.68
C HIS A 595 21.92 56.11 12.02
N GLN A 596 22.55 55.06 12.54
CA GLN A 596 23.37 55.10 13.76
C GLN A 596 24.55 56.06 13.65
N ARG A 597 25.21 56.12 12.48
CA ARG A 597 26.26 57.10 12.17
C ARG A 597 25.76 58.55 12.19
N LYS A 598 24.53 58.81 11.70
CA LYS A 598 23.92 60.16 11.74
C LYS A 598 23.45 60.57 13.14
N HIS A 599 23.05 59.62 13.98
CA HIS A 599 22.50 59.89 15.31
C HIS A 599 23.52 59.76 16.46
N GLY A 600 24.82 59.61 16.16
CA GLY A 600 25.88 59.57 17.18
C GLY A 600 25.80 58.38 18.14
N ARG A 601 25.05 57.33 17.78
CA ARG A 601 24.83 56.13 18.62
C ARG A 601 25.85 55.01 18.38
N LEU A 602 26.85 55.24 17.53
CA LEU A 602 27.98 54.33 17.37
C LEU A 602 28.89 54.42 18.60
N HIS A 603 29.25 53.26 19.15
CA HIS A 603 30.26 53.12 20.20
C HIS A 603 31.56 53.85 19.78
N PRO A 604 32.30 54.52 20.69
CA PRO A 604 33.48 55.32 20.32
C PRO A 604 34.52 54.58 19.47
N LEU A 605 34.70 53.28 19.70
CA LEU A 605 35.61 52.40 18.93
C LEU A 605 35.12 52.07 17.49
N LEU A 606 33.88 52.43 17.13
CA LEU A 606 33.26 52.18 15.82
C LEU A 606 32.94 53.49 15.07
N GLN A 607 33.33 54.62 15.64
CA GLN A 607 33.35 55.89 14.92
C GLN A 607 34.61 55.90 14.06
N PRO A 608 34.54 56.18 12.75
CA PRO A 608 35.74 56.44 11.98
C PRO A 608 36.36 57.73 12.53
N GLY A 609 37.43 57.60 13.30
CA GLY A 609 38.25 58.73 13.68
C GLY A 609 38.82 59.40 12.43
N ASP A 610 38.98 60.71 12.46
CA ASP A 610 39.60 61.46 11.37
C ASP A 610 40.99 60.89 11.06
N GLU A 611 41.17 60.45 9.81
CA GLU A 611 42.41 59.98 9.15
C GLU A 611 43.59 59.61 10.07
N VAL A 612 43.39 58.59 10.93
CA VAL A 612 44.53 57.83 11.46
C VAL A 612 44.77 56.65 10.54
N THR A 613 45.90 56.68 9.84
CA THR A 613 46.44 55.52 9.12
C THR A 613 46.81 54.45 10.14
N THR A 614 45.87 53.55 10.44
CA THR A 614 46.13 52.34 11.21
C THR A 614 46.86 51.33 10.31
N ASP A 615 48.17 51.50 10.18
CA ASP A 615 49.04 50.36 9.90
C ASP A 615 48.89 49.34 11.04
N GLY A 616 48.65 48.06 10.71
CA GLY A 616 48.68 46.96 11.69
C GLY A 616 47.33 46.36 12.12
N ASP A 617 46.34 46.26 11.22
CA ASP A 617 45.13 45.43 11.45
C ASP A 617 44.67 44.71 10.16
N GLY A 618 45.63 44.31 9.33
CA GLY A 618 45.41 43.46 8.15
C GLY A 618 45.36 41.97 8.51
N PRO A 619 44.98 41.08 7.57
CA PRO A 619 45.06 39.62 7.78
C PRO A 619 46.45 39.11 8.19
N GLU A 620 47.48 39.89 7.84
CA GLU A 620 48.88 39.69 8.23
C GLU A 620 49.11 39.84 9.76
N ASP A 621 48.37 40.74 10.42
CA ASP A 621 48.58 41.15 11.82
C ASP A 621 47.82 40.27 12.83
N ILE A 622 46.75 39.59 12.37
CA ILE A 622 45.90 38.72 13.21
C ILE A 622 46.52 37.32 13.46
N GLY A 623 47.79 37.12 13.12
CA GLY A 623 48.54 35.91 13.48
C GLY A 623 48.11 34.62 12.78
N LEU A 624 47.44 34.70 11.62
CA LEU A 624 47.01 33.53 10.83
C LEU A 624 48.14 32.94 9.96
N LYS A 625 49.26 32.60 10.62
CA LYS A 625 50.27 31.66 10.11
C LYS A 625 50.59 30.62 11.19
N PRO A 626 51.16 29.44 10.82
CA PRO A 626 51.42 28.36 11.76
C PRO A 626 52.23 28.86 12.96
N GLN A 627 51.72 28.64 14.17
CA GLN A 627 52.40 29.11 15.38
C GLN A 627 53.74 28.41 15.56
N SER A 628 54.84 29.16 15.44
CA SER A 628 56.11 28.74 16.01
C SER A 628 55.92 28.46 17.50
N THR A 629 56.57 27.41 18.00
CA THR A 629 56.44 26.90 19.38
C THR A 629 56.40 28.00 20.43
N VAL A 630 55.26 28.13 21.13
CA VAL A 630 55.09 29.05 22.27
C VAL A 630 56.10 28.70 23.36
N ASP A 631 56.93 29.67 23.74
CA ASP A 631 57.79 29.53 24.92
C ASP A 631 56.94 29.68 26.20
N LEU A 632 57.01 28.66 27.07
CA LEU A 632 56.20 28.54 28.28
C LEU A 632 56.94 29.03 29.54
N SER A 633 58.04 29.78 29.35
CA SER A 633 58.85 30.41 30.40
C SER A 633 58.13 31.51 31.19
N SER A 634 57.01 32.04 30.66
CA SER A 634 56.21 33.10 31.31
C SER A 634 55.21 32.61 32.37
N LEU A 635 55.10 31.30 32.58
CA LEU A 635 54.13 30.68 33.51
C LEU A 635 54.75 30.27 34.87
N ASP A 636 56.03 30.54 35.10
CA ASP A 636 56.71 30.18 36.35
C ASP A 636 56.41 31.23 37.44
N SER A 637 55.57 30.87 38.41
CA SER A 637 55.31 31.66 39.63
C SER A 637 55.90 30.94 40.87
N PRO A 638 56.45 31.67 41.85
CA PRO A 638 57.12 31.07 43.02
C PRO A 638 56.16 30.55 44.11
N ASP A 639 54.86 30.41 43.82
CA ASP A 639 53.82 30.13 44.80
C ASP A 639 53.56 28.62 44.96
N SER A 640 53.69 28.09 46.18
CA SER A 640 53.75 26.63 46.44
C SER A 640 52.46 25.89 46.10
N ASP A 641 51.33 26.58 46.19
CA ASP A 641 50.00 25.97 46.06
C ASP A 641 49.52 25.95 44.61
N LEU A 642 50.07 26.82 43.75
CA LEU A 642 49.75 26.91 42.31
C LEU A 642 50.63 26.02 41.42
N GLY A 643 51.84 25.68 41.88
CA GLY A 643 52.80 24.81 41.19
C GLY A 643 52.20 23.53 40.58
N PRO A 644 51.48 22.66 41.31
CA PRO A 644 50.96 21.40 40.75
C PRO A 644 49.87 21.61 39.68
N VAL A 645 49.09 22.69 39.77
CA VAL A 645 48.05 23.03 38.77
C VAL A 645 48.68 23.56 37.48
N LEU A 646 49.72 24.38 37.59
CA LEU A 646 50.51 24.87 36.46
C LEU A 646 51.27 23.73 35.77
N GLU A 647 51.84 22.79 36.51
CA GLU A 647 52.40 21.53 35.98
C GLU A 647 51.37 20.74 35.16
N GLN A 648 50.15 20.58 35.69
CA GLN A 648 49.07 19.86 35.00
C GLN A 648 48.62 20.57 33.71
N LEU A 649 48.52 21.91 33.73
CA LEU A 649 48.21 22.72 32.55
C LEU A 649 49.32 22.66 31.50
N LYS A 650 50.59 22.70 31.93
CA LYS A 650 51.77 22.56 31.05
C LYS A 650 51.80 21.20 30.34
N ARG A 651 51.40 20.13 31.05
CA ARG A 651 51.23 18.78 30.45
C ARG A 651 50.04 18.71 29.49
N SER A 652 48.88 19.32 29.81
CA SER A 652 47.72 19.28 28.89
C SER A 652 47.96 20.09 27.61
N LEU A 653 48.57 21.27 27.71
CA LEU A 653 48.97 22.08 26.55
C LEU A 653 50.00 21.35 25.68
N LYS A 654 51.03 20.75 26.28
CA LYS A 654 52.03 19.95 25.54
C LYS A 654 51.41 18.74 24.82
N ASN A 655 50.43 18.09 25.44
CA ASN A 655 49.69 17.00 24.79
C ASN A 655 48.80 17.51 23.64
N MET A 656 48.09 18.63 23.80
CA MET A 656 47.29 19.21 22.72
C MET A 656 48.16 19.66 21.54
N GLN A 657 49.31 20.27 21.81
CA GLN A 657 50.27 20.65 20.78
C GLN A 657 50.85 19.43 20.05
N SER A 658 51.24 18.39 20.80
CA SER A 658 51.68 17.11 20.22
C SER A 658 50.60 16.46 19.33
N ASN A 659 49.33 16.50 19.76
CA ASN A 659 48.23 15.97 18.97
C ASN A 659 47.99 16.80 17.70
N HIS A 660 48.15 18.13 17.77
CA HIS A 660 48.02 19.00 16.60
C HIS A 660 49.12 18.70 15.56
N THR A 661 50.37 18.58 15.99
CA THR A 661 51.50 18.20 15.11
C THR A 661 51.40 16.80 14.51
N GLN A 662 50.53 15.92 15.01
CA GLN A 662 50.23 14.61 14.39
C GLN A 662 49.16 14.70 13.29
N VAL A 663 48.40 15.79 13.23
CA VAL A 663 47.33 16.03 12.26
C VAL A 663 47.74 17.04 11.19
N GLU A 664 48.68 17.93 11.51
CA GLU A 664 49.33 18.85 10.58
C GLU A 664 50.03 18.08 9.43
N GLY A 665 49.61 18.34 8.18
CA GLY A 665 50.10 17.64 6.99
C GLY A 665 49.23 16.50 6.47
N LEU A 666 48.19 16.06 7.21
CA LEU A 666 47.22 15.08 6.68
C LEU A 666 46.40 15.66 5.52
N ASP A 667 46.06 16.95 5.58
CA ASP A 667 45.38 17.70 4.53
C ASP A 667 46.17 17.70 3.21
N THR A 668 47.49 17.97 3.30
CA THR A 668 48.40 17.98 2.15
C THR A 668 48.67 16.57 1.65
N ALA A 669 48.76 15.57 2.52
CA ALA A 669 48.86 14.17 2.13
C ALA A 669 47.60 13.67 1.40
N ILE A 670 46.40 14.05 1.86
CA ILE A 670 45.12 13.71 1.21
C ILE A 670 45.02 14.41 -0.15
N GLY A 671 45.33 15.71 -0.23
CA GLY A 671 45.32 16.45 -1.51
C GLY A 671 46.30 15.88 -2.54
N ASN A 672 47.51 15.49 -2.11
CA ASN A 672 48.48 14.83 -2.98
C ASN A 672 48.03 13.43 -3.41
N ALA A 673 47.37 12.67 -2.53
CA ALA A 673 46.80 11.36 -2.87
C ALA A 673 45.63 11.47 -3.86
N GLN A 674 44.78 12.47 -3.72
CA GLN A 674 43.71 12.77 -4.68
C GLN A 674 44.28 13.18 -6.04
N ALA A 675 45.23 14.12 -6.09
CA ALA A 675 45.88 14.54 -7.34
C ALA A 675 46.61 13.39 -8.05
N ALA A 676 47.24 12.49 -7.31
CA ALA A 676 47.86 11.28 -7.86
C ALA A 676 46.82 10.28 -8.39
N LEU A 677 45.67 10.14 -7.71
CA LEU A 677 44.57 9.30 -8.18
C LEU A 677 43.94 9.86 -9.46
N ASP A 678 43.73 11.17 -9.54
CA ASP A 678 43.21 11.86 -10.73
C ASP A 678 44.15 11.73 -11.93
N ASP A 679 45.47 11.91 -11.78
CA ASP A 679 46.43 11.71 -12.86
C ASP A 679 46.46 10.25 -13.38
N VAL A 680 46.31 9.27 -12.49
CA VAL A 680 46.20 7.85 -12.86
C VAL A 680 44.86 7.58 -13.58
N LEU A 681 43.75 8.10 -13.07
CA LEU A 681 42.43 7.95 -13.68
C LEU A 681 42.38 8.64 -15.06
N PHE A 682 42.95 9.82 -15.21
CA PHE A 682 42.99 10.57 -16.48
C PHE A 682 43.84 9.86 -17.55
N ARG A 683 44.88 9.13 -17.16
CA ARG A 683 45.72 8.35 -18.08
C ARG A 683 45.12 7.00 -18.50
N HIS A 684 44.18 6.46 -17.71
CA HIS A 684 43.65 5.11 -17.91
C HIS A 684 42.14 5.02 -18.23
N ALA A 685 41.37 6.09 -18.00
CA ALA A 685 39.95 6.16 -18.35
C ALA A 685 39.71 6.95 -19.65
N ASN A 686 38.78 6.49 -20.48
CA ASN A 686 38.22 7.33 -21.55
C ASN A 686 37.40 8.48 -20.92
N ALA A 687 37.30 9.64 -21.58
CA ALA A 687 36.58 10.81 -21.08
C ALA A 687 35.13 10.52 -20.63
N ALA A 688 34.46 9.56 -21.28
CA ALA A 688 33.12 9.10 -20.90
C ALA A 688 33.06 8.26 -19.61
N GLN A 689 34.18 7.70 -19.14
CA GLN A 689 34.30 6.99 -17.87
C GLN A 689 34.73 7.92 -16.74
N TYR A 690 35.63 8.88 -17.02
CA TYR A 690 36.05 9.89 -16.03
C TYR A 690 34.88 10.82 -15.62
N ALA A 691 33.94 11.11 -16.53
CA ALA A 691 32.76 11.92 -16.25
C ALA A 691 31.60 11.16 -15.56
N ASN A 692 31.80 9.90 -15.15
CA ASN A 692 30.80 9.05 -14.47
C ASN A 692 31.31 8.50 -13.11
N LEU A 693 32.42 9.06 -12.61
CA LEU A 693 32.95 8.88 -11.26
C LEU A 693 32.81 10.19 -10.48
#